data_AF-M3IRB4-F1
#
_entry.id   AF-M3IRB4-F1
#
_cell.length_a   1.000
_cell.length_b   1.000
_cell.length_c   1.000
_cell.angle_alpha   90.00
_cell.angle_beta   90.00
_cell.angle_gamma   90.00
#
_symmetry.space_group_name_H-M   'P 1'
#
loop_
_entity.id
_entity.type
_entity.pdbx_description
1 polymer ?
#
loop_
_entity_poly.entity_id
_entity_poly.type
_entity_poly.pdbx_seq_one_letter_code
_entity_poly.pdbx_strand_id
1 'polypeptide(L)'
;MSEEEPVKEPNDTDVPIDQQEPSTKVDSTEDQAPDQGVAQQPQESENEPEEGQQESGSKPKKRLTLQERLALAAKGKKKNQQHQRQSSDNNSSSATTTPPSLSRNVSSDDVKSTFLLSQELERLKVENASLAEKLKTKGSFEKEKSELLAKLESKEETIQQLLKEGEALSLKELKSNETIKKLKLVNQDLEESLRDYSLKNEESSMKLEEFGDFLKVHRFKSVEQFTDKYKELANELATAKSELQDYKDWEKRYNELLVSYEEETNARKSSLKELNEANIQLNILKREHKLELDSKNTLIADLKGEITSIKQNNSQEISRLEEKIESLRLETESNDNTLSENNTFSEDNKVDFDEFNKLSENHHNLQKQYLSSQENWKAIESNLLLKIDNLSTTTETLKKSKHKMTQEIAKLNNSLQSQSNDSKKLHEQIDLLTQEKSQLELTIEMKENDYTELNEKFEKFKEITNQERTNLNTKIQTLSEKLAKEEKKPDRINLNREYSVGSALSWDNSDIRLGESSTTPALNRDFSSFLDRNMSQGSFTEIGVDDVDDDLYGHHYSFNNSQGNLPGNRSNSIVGGVPPTSLQNNNIQLVNKMSSTIRRLEIELNTLKDEYSKMSEEKDTVEQEYLETLKLNDEVKSLQSQIDGLNQTIKEKETKEQTMLELIGEKSEQVEELRADVVDLKELMKLQVQQMVDMQQQQLQK
;
A
#
# COMPACT_ATOMS: atom_id res chain seq x y z
N MET A 1 -0.50 63.46 -24.63
CA MET A 1 -1.77 62.84 -25.03
C MET A 1 -2.07 61.80 -23.96
N SER A 2 -2.59 62.14 -22.77
CA SER A 2 -3.33 63.36 -22.34
C SER A 2 -4.79 63.41 -22.78
N GLU A 3 -5.58 62.56 -22.14
CA GLU A 3 -7.02 62.55 -21.85
C GLU A 3 -7.05 61.78 -20.50
N GLU A 4 -7.41 62.27 -19.32
CA GLU A 4 -8.27 63.38 -18.84
C GLU A 4 -9.76 63.00 -18.67
N GLU A 5 -10.01 62.03 -17.76
CA GLU A 5 -11.34 61.75 -17.19
C GLU A 5 -11.60 62.58 -15.92
N PRO A 6 -12.79 63.18 -15.72
CA PRO A 6 -13.10 64.00 -14.56
C PRO A 6 -13.76 63.24 -13.39
N VAL A 7 -13.33 63.58 -12.17
CA VAL A 7 -13.92 63.11 -10.90
C VAL A 7 -15.34 63.67 -10.70
N LYS A 8 -16.21 62.90 -10.03
CA LYS A 8 -17.48 63.37 -9.46
C LYS A 8 -17.60 63.00 -7.98
N GLU A 9 -17.74 64.01 -7.14
CA GLU A 9 -18.12 63.88 -5.73
C GLU A 9 -19.66 63.88 -5.54
N PRO A 10 -20.17 63.46 -4.37
CA PRO A 10 -21.61 63.22 -4.16
C PRO A 10 -22.41 64.51 -3.84
N ASN A 11 -23.72 64.44 -4.02
CA ASN A 11 -24.68 65.42 -3.50
C ASN A 11 -25.38 64.84 -2.26
N ASP A 12 -25.22 65.48 -1.11
CA ASP A 12 -26.19 65.37 -0.01
C ASP A 12 -27.52 66.03 -0.38
N THR A 13 -28.63 65.56 0.19
CA THR A 13 -29.87 66.37 0.27
C THR A 13 -30.75 65.93 1.45
N ASP A 14 -30.62 66.65 2.56
CA ASP A 14 -31.58 66.62 3.67
C ASP A 14 -32.96 67.13 3.24
N VAL A 15 -34.04 66.57 3.82
CA VAL A 15 -35.26 67.28 4.27
C VAL A 15 -36.23 66.26 4.97
N PRO A 16 -37.01 66.64 6.00
CA PRO A 16 -37.22 65.73 7.14
C PRO A 16 -38.67 65.32 7.46
N ILE A 17 -38.77 64.31 8.33
CA ILE A 17 -39.68 64.14 9.50
C ILE A 17 -41.07 64.82 9.43
N ASP A 18 -42.15 64.01 9.49
CA ASP A 18 -43.06 64.07 10.65
C ASP A 18 -43.77 62.73 10.93
N GLN A 19 -44.49 62.67 12.05
CA GLN A 19 -44.95 61.47 12.76
C GLN A 19 -46.43 61.13 12.52
N GLN A 20 -46.80 59.86 12.71
CA GLN A 20 -47.88 59.53 13.67
C GLN A 20 -47.87 58.06 14.13
N GLU A 21 -48.08 57.89 15.44
CA GLU A 21 -48.26 56.63 16.16
C GLU A 21 -49.77 56.22 16.15
N PRO A 22 -50.20 55.02 16.58
CA PRO A 22 -50.22 54.70 18.02
C PRO A 22 -50.07 53.22 18.46
N SER A 23 -49.36 53.04 19.58
CA SER A 23 -49.62 52.11 20.70
C SER A 23 -50.35 50.75 20.51
N THR A 24 -49.72 49.70 21.07
CA THR A 24 -50.36 48.93 22.17
C THR A 24 -49.31 48.50 23.21
N LYS A 25 -49.73 48.21 24.45
CA LYS A 25 -48.85 47.94 25.60
C LYS A 25 -49.29 46.68 26.36
N VAL A 26 -48.29 45.92 26.84
CA VAL A 26 -48.18 45.29 28.17
C VAL A 26 -49.37 44.48 28.71
N ASP A 27 -49.11 43.20 29.04
CA ASP A 27 -49.35 42.72 30.42
C ASP A 27 -48.45 41.53 30.81
N SER A 28 -48.52 41.13 32.08
CA SER A 28 -47.84 39.99 32.74
C SER A 28 -48.93 39.00 33.27
N THR A 29 -48.83 38.18 34.34
CA THR A 29 -47.83 37.94 35.39
C THR A 29 -48.02 36.53 36.00
N GLU A 30 -46.94 35.87 36.40
CA GLU A 30 -46.77 34.95 37.55
C GLU A 30 -47.71 33.74 37.86
N ASP A 31 -47.05 32.67 38.32
CA ASP A 31 -47.41 31.68 39.36
C ASP A 31 -48.70 30.85 39.36
N GLN A 32 -48.49 29.51 39.41
CA GLN A 32 -48.75 28.74 40.63
C GLN A 32 -48.10 27.34 40.68
N ALA A 33 -47.66 26.94 41.88
CA ALA A 33 -47.31 25.56 42.31
C ALA A 33 -48.55 24.92 43.02
N PRO A 34 -48.58 23.67 43.59
CA PRO A 34 -47.48 22.99 44.30
C PRO A 34 -47.40 21.42 44.25
N ASP A 35 -46.32 20.93 44.86
CA ASP A 35 -46.15 19.70 45.69
C ASP A 35 -47.19 18.55 45.70
N GLN A 36 -46.72 17.34 45.37
CA GLN A 36 -46.83 16.15 46.25
C GLN A 36 -45.88 15.02 45.79
N GLY A 37 -45.27 14.30 46.72
CA GLY A 37 -44.42 13.13 46.42
C GLY A 37 -44.59 11.98 47.42
N VAL A 38 -43.84 10.88 47.27
CA VAL A 38 -43.50 9.91 48.35
C VAL A 38 -42.37 8.96 47.90
N ALA A 39 -41.60 8.48 48.89
CA ALA A 39 -40.47 7.53 48.92
C ALA A 39 -40.49 6.32 47.91
N GLN A 40 -39.39 5.63 47.60
CA GLN A 40 -38.43 5.00 48.54
C GLN A 40 -36.99 4.77 48.01
N GLN A 41 -36.04 4.67 48.96
CA GLN A 41 -34.70 4.04 48.86
C GLN A 41 -34.81 2.51 49.12
N PRO A 42 -33.88 1.64 48.66
CA PRO A 42 -32.46 1.56 49.09
C PRO A 42 -31.46 1.62 47.90
N GLN A 43 -30.18 1.98 48.03
CA GLN A 43 -29.06 1.29 48.72
C GLN A 43 -28.79 -0.16 48.25
N GLU A 44 -27.76 -0.33 47.42
CA GLU A 44 -26.98 -1.58 47.36
C GLU A 44 -25.48 -1.26 47.44
N SER A 45 -24.70 -2.25 47.86
CA SER A 45 -23.29 -2.16 48.23
C SER A 45 -22.52 -3.41 47.79
N GLU A 46 -21.24 -3.24 47.52
CA GLU A 46 -20.14 -4.23 47.53
C GLU A 46 -20.41 -5.74 47.27
N ASN A 47 -19.56 -6.28 46.39
CA ASN A 47 -19.15 -7.70 46.24
C ASN A 47 -19.92 -8.60 45.25
N GLU A 48 -19.23 -9.71 44.96
CA GLU A 48 -19.39 -10.65 43.85
C GLU A 48 -20.75 -11.39 43.83
N PRO A 49 -21.13 -11.96 42.68
CA PRO A 49 -20.99 -13.43 42.61
C PRO A 49 -20.51 -14.03 41.28
N GLU A 50 -19.65 -15.03 41.42
CA GLU A 50 -19.57 -16.33 40.72
C GLU A 50 -20.07 -16.44 39.25
N GLU A 51 -19.14 -16.71 38.32
CA GLU A 51 -19.44 -17.43 37.08
C GLU A 51 -19.87 -18.88 37.37
N GLY A 52 -20.90 -19.40 36.69
CA GLY A 52 -21.33 -20.78 36.96
C GLY A 52 -22.31 -21.43 35.99
N GLN A 53 -21.84 -21.89 34.82
CA GLN A 53 -22.28 -23.20 34.29
C GLN A 53 -21.37 -23.84 33.23
N GLN A 54 -20.66 -24.88 33.68
CA GLN A 54 -20.44 -26.17 33.01
C GLN A 54 -20.25 -26.23 31.48
N GLU A 55 -19.02 -26.58 31.05
CA GLU A 55 -18.87 -27.68 30.09
C GLU A 55 -17.64 -28.55 30.41
N SER A 56 -17.57 -29.75 29.82
CA SER A 56 -16.72 -30.85 30.32
C SER A 56 -15.23 -30.71 29.99
N GLY A 57 -14.36 -30.97 30.96
CA GLY A 57 -12.92 -30.75 30.83
C GLY A 57 -12.07 -31.99 30.49
N SER A 58 -10.97 -31.77 29.77
CA SER A 58 -9.71 -32.47 30.06
C SER A 58 -8.47 -31.71 29.56
N LYS A 59 -7.40 -31.72 30.37
CA LYS A 59 -6.04 -31.25 30.06
C LYS A 59 -5.06 -32.12 30.87
N PRO A 60 -3.75 -32.21 30.54
CA PRO A 60 -3.09 -31.93 29.25
C PRO A 60 -2.33 -33.16 28.72
N LYS A 61 -1.90 -33.15 27.45
CA LYS A 61 -0.83 -34.05 26.96
C LYS A 61 0.25 -33.27 26.19
N LYS A 62 1.51 -33.65 26.43
CA LYS A 62 2.71 -32.92 26.01
C LYS A 62 2.93 -33.09 24.50
N ARG A 63 3.43 -32.04 23.84
CA ARG A 63 3.78 -32.09 22.40
C ARG A 63 5.05 -32.93 22.22
N LEU A 64 4.94 -34.06 21.53
CA LEU A 64 6.06 -34.96 21.22
C LEU A 64 7.04 -34.29 20.24
N THR A 65 8.34 -34.49 20.41
CA THR A 65 9.37 -33.77 19.62
C THR A 65 9.55 -34.38 18.22
N LEU A 66 10.13 -33.60 17.31
CA LEU A 66 10.33 -33.99 15.91
C LEU A 66 11.16 -35.29 15.74
N GLN A 67 12.07 -35.53 16.68
CA GLN A 67 13.02 -36.65 16.67
C GLN A 67 12.34 -38.00 16.95
N GLU A 68 11.25 -38.04 17.73
CA GLU A 68 10.47 -39.26 17.96
C GLU A 68 9.64 -39.69 16.73
N ARG A 69 9.23 -38.74 15.88
CA ARG A 69 8.52 -39.06 14.63
C ARG A 69 9.42 -39.68 13.56
N LEU A 70 10.69 -39.25 13.49
CA LEU A 70 11.66 -39.75 12.51
C LEU A 70 12.08 -41.21 12.79
N ALA A 71 12.07 -41.64 14.05
CA ALA A 71 12.47 -43.00 14.44
C ALA A 71 11.55 -44.12 13.89
N LEU A 72 10.28 -43.81 13.58
CA LEU A 72 9.30 -44.80 13.10
C LEU A 72 9.28 -45.00 11.58
N ALA A 73 9.92 -44.12 10.80
CA ALA A 73 9.98 -44.25 9.34
C ALA A 73 11.11 -45.17 8.85
N ALA A 74 12.11 -45.46 9.69
CA ALA A 74 13.39 -46.03 9.27
C ALA A 74 13.49 -47.57 9.33
N LYS A 75 12.37 -48.33 9.23
CA LYS A 75 12.39 -49.79 9.42
C LYS A 75 11.52 -50.63 8.49
N GLY A 76 11.99 -50.80 7.25
CA GLY A 76 11.92 -52.12 6.58
C GLY A 76 11.46 -52.18 5.13
N LYS A 77 12.33 -52.72 4.25
CA LYS A 77 12.05 -53.93 3.44
C LYS A 77 13.23 -54.36 2.55
N LYS A 78 13.79 -55.55 2.83
CA LYS A 78 14.40 -56.53 1.89
C LYS A 78 14.91 -57.73 2.72
N LYS A 79 14.86 -59.00 2.31
CA LYS A 79 13.94 -59.74 1.40
C LYS A 79 14.27 -61.25 1.56
N ASN A 80 13.30 -62.12 1.93
CA ASN A 80 13.06 -63.47 1.34
C ASN A 80 12.17 -64.41 2.19
N GLN A 81 11.11 -64.93 1.54
CA GLN A 81 10.71 -66.34 1.35
C GLN A 81 10.44 -67.34 2.51
N GLN A 82 9.54 -68.28 2.15
CA GLN A 82 9.28 -69.64 2.68
C GLN A 82 8.41 -69.83 3.95
N HIS A 83 7.10 -69.80 3.71
CA HIS A 83 6.16 -70.94 3.81
C HIS A 83 5.99 -71.82 5.08
N GLN A 84 4.70 -72.15 5.25
CA GLN A 84 4.10 -73.35 5.85
C GLN A 84 4.01 -73.45 7.39
N ARG A 85 2.76 -73.70 7.83
CA ARG A 85 2.40 -74.30 9.12
C ARG A 85 2.16 -75.78 8.87
N GLN A 86 2.61 -76.67 9.76
CA GLN A 86 1.73 -77.52 10.56
C GLN A 86 2.50 -78.39 11.57
N SER A 87 1.73 -78.93 12.51
CA SER A 87 2.03 -79.66 13.74
C SER A 87 3.06 -80.81 13.69
N SER A 88 3.61 -81.01 14.89
CA SER A 88 3.95 -82.27 15.59
C SER A 88 3.12 -83.53 15.18
N ASP A 89 3.54 -84.79 15.43
CA ASP A 89 4.30 -85.33 16.59
C ASP A 89 5.13 -86.61 16.32
N ASN A 90 6.19 -86.80 17.13
CA ASN A 90 6.80 -88.04 17.71
C ASN A 90 7.26 -89.30 16.93
N ASN A 91 8.40 -89.84 17.43
CA ASN A 91 8.85 -91.26 17.49
C ASN A 91 9.20 -92.03 16.19
N SER A 92 10.47 -92.41 15.94
CA SER A 92 11.26 -93.57 16.48
C SER A 92 11.24 -94.80 15.53
N SER A 93 12.24 -95.69 15.37
CA SER A 93 13.48 -95.98 16.12
C SER A 93 14.51 -96.86 15.34
N SER A 94 15.79 -96.86 15.76
CA SER A 94 16.84 -97.91 15.53
C SER A 94 17.40 -98.12 14.09
N ALA A 95 18.58 -98.71 13.80
CA ALA A 95 19.67 -99.28 14.64
C ALA A 95 21.07 -99.39 13.90
N THR A 96 22.20 -99.35 14.66
CA THR A 96 23.30 -100.36 14.77
C THR A 96 23.91 -101.05 13.50
N THR A 97 25.23 -101.16 13.19
CA THR A 97 26.56 -100.76 13.79
C THR A 97 27.78 -100.81 12.79
N THR A 98 29.00 -100.64 13.32
CA THR A 98 30.43 -100.60 12.83
C THR A 98 31.11 -101.88 12.21
N PRO A 99 32.33 -101.78 11.57
CA PRO A 99 33.17 -102.87 10.91
C PRO A 99 34.32 -103.46 11.81
N PRO A 100 35.51 -104.08 11.42
CA PRO A 100 36.21 -104.37 10.11
C PRO A 100 37.16 -105.66 9.94
N SER A 101 37.89 -105.76 8.78
CA SER A 101 39.31 -106.26 8.56
C SER A 101 39.77 -107.73 8.16
N LEU A 102 40.69 -107.81 7.15
CA LEU A 102 41.95 -108.66 6.89
C LEU A 102 42.07 -110.21 6.49
N SER A 103 42.72 -110.48 5.31
CA SER A 103 43.75 -111.56 4.95
C SER A 103 43.35 -113.06 4.61
N ARG A 104 44.14 -114.06 4.07
CA ARG A 104 45.56 -114.28 3.56
C ARG A 104 45.85 -115.66 2.79
N ASN A 105 46.99 -115.81 2.03
CA ASN A 105 47.84 -117.04 1.68
C ASN A 105 47.38 -118.18 0.66
N VAL A 106 48.14 -119.19 0.07
CA VAL A 106 49.57 -119.51 -0.42
C VAL A 106 49.71 -120.86 -1.27
N SER A 107 50.83 -121.07 -2.04
CA SER A 107 51.59 -122.35 -2.40
C SER A 107 51.10 -123.44 -3.44
N SER A 108 51.91 -124.33 -4.09
CA SER A 108 53.36 -124.42 -4.54
C SER A 108 53.77 -125.75 -5.29
N ASP A 109 54.71 -125.71 -6.28
CA ASP A 109 55.82 -126.67 -6.71
C ASP A 109 55.58 -128.19 -7.07
N ASP A 110 56.48 -129.02 -7.67
CA ASP A 110 57.55 -128.96 -8.74
C ASP A 110 58.11 -130.41 -9.07
N VAL A 111 59.03 -130.58 -10.06
CA VAL A 111 59.99 -131.72 -10.33
C VAL A 111 59.43 -133.06 -10.96
N LYS A 112 59.87 -133.63 -12.12
CA LYS A 112 61.14 -134.29 -12.60
C LYS A 112 61.38 -135.72 -12.01
N SER A 113 62.05 -136.74 -12.60
CA SER A 113 62.93 -136.89 -13.80
C SER A 113 63.04 -138.36 -14.32
N THR A 114 63.27 -138.54 -15.64
CA THR A 114 64.19 -139.53 -16.30
C THR A 114 64.09 -141.06 -16.14
N PHE A 115 64.72 -141.78 -17.10
CA PHE A 115 64.92 -143.25 -17.18
C PHE A 115 63.60 -144.01 -17.50
N LEU A 116 63.26 -144.30 -18.76
CA LEU A 116 64.10 -144.92 -19.79
C LEU A 116 64.34 -144.05 -21.04
N LEU A 117 65.41 -143.26 -20.91
CA LEU A 117 66.10 -142.34 -21.81
C LEU A 117 66.56 -142.89 -23.20
N SER A 118 65.88 -143.89 -23.76
CA SER A 118 66.22 -144.50 -25.08
C SER A 118 64.98 -144.65 -25.98
N GLN A 119 63.87 -145.16 -25.45
CA GLN A 119 62.54 -144.97 -26.06
C GLN A 119 62.26 -143.46 -26.23
N GLU A 120 62.80 -142.67 -25.29
CA GLU A 120 63.00 -141.22 -25.34
C GLU A 120 63.42 -140.68 -26.71
N LEU A 121 64.30 -141.30 -27.51
CA LEU A 121 64.81 -140.64 -28.73
C LEU A 121 63.80 -140.63 -29.89
N GLU A 122 63.08 -141.73 -30.08
CA GLU A 122 62.02 -141.82 -31.08
C GLU A 122 60.72 -141.19 -30.57
N ARG A 123 60.43 -141.35 -29.26
CA ARG A 123 59.43 -140.57 -28.56
C ARG A 123 59.71 -139.08 -28.69
N LEU A 124 60.96 -138.59 -28.58
CA LEU A 124 61.33 -137.18 -28.73
C LEU A 124 61.12 -136.65 -30.15
N LYS A 125 61.04 -137.48 -31.19
CA LYS A 125 60.56 -137.00 -32.51
C LYS A 125 59.06 -136.72 -32.47
N VAL A 126 58.27 -137.64 -31.92
CA VAL A 126 56.81 -137.49 -31.76
C VAL A 126 56.46 -136.44 -30.69
N GLU A 127 57.32 -136.25 -29.71
CA GLU A 127 57.18 -135.30 -28.61
C GLU A 127 57.70 -133.91 -28.98
N ASN A 128 58.75 -133.77 -29.81
CA ASN A 128 59.02 -132.46 -30.44
C ASN A 128 57.89 -132.06 -31.41
N ALA A 129 57.32 -132.99 -32.17
CA ALA A 129 56.16 -132.71 -33.02
C ALA A 129 54.93 -132.27 -32.19
N SER A 130 54.60 -133.00 -31.13
CA SER A 130 53.47 -132.65 -30.25
C SER A 130 53.78 -131.55 -29.22
N LEU A 131 55.05 -131.18 -28.99
CA LEU A 131 55.44 -129.96 -28.27
C LEU A 131 55.34 -128.72 -29.18
N ALA A 132 55.64 -128.84 -30.47
CA ALA A 132 55.30 -127.81 -31.45
C ALA A 132 53.77 -127.63 -31.55
N GLU A 133 53.00 -128.71 -31.41
CA GLU A 133 51.54 -128.65 -31.30
C GLU A 133 51.05 -128.07 -29.96
N LYS A 134 51.70 -128.37 -28.82
CA LYS A 134 51.43 -127.71 -27.53
C LYS A 134 51.86 -126.23 -27.52
N LEU A 135 52.81 -125.84 -28.36
CA LEU A 135 53.11 -124.43 -28.65
C LEU A 135 51.98 -123.78 -29.45
N LYS A 136 51.35 -124.49 -30.41
CA LYS A 136 50.09 -124.03 -31.03
C LYS A 136 48.95 -123.93 -30.00
N THR A 137 48.81 -124.85 -29.04
CA THR A 137 47.71 -124.75 -28.05
C THR A 137 47.90 -123.65 -27.03
N LYS A 138 49.13 -123.23 -26.70
CA LYS A 138 49.35 -121.92 -26.03
C LYS A 138 48.82 -120.74 -26.86
N GLY A 139 49.01 -120.79 -28.18
CA GLY A 139 48.36 -119.86 -29.12
C GLY A 139 46.84 -120.02 -29.23
N SER A 140 46.26 -121.15 -28.81
CA SER A 140 44.81 -121.34 -28.67
C SER A 140 44.29 -120.73 -27.37
N PHE A 141 44.99 -120.92 -26.25
CA PHE A 141 44.59 -120.36 -24.96
C PHE A 141 44.69 -118.83 -24.94
N GLU A 142 45.74 -118.24 -25.54
CA GLU A 142 45.79 -116.79 -25.74
C GLU A 142 44.74 -116.28 -26.75
N LYS A 143 44.30 -117.10 -27.72
CA LYS A 143 43.15 -116.76 -28.57
C LYS A 143 41.83 -116.80 -27.82
N GLU A 144 41.56 -117.85 -27.05
CA GLU A 144 40.34 -117.96 -26.23
C GLU A 144 40.29 -116.87 -25.15
N LYS A 145 41.43 -116.56 -24.52
CA LYS A 145 41.59 -115.42 -23.62
C LYS A 145 41.37 -114.10 -24.33
N SER A 146 41.91 -113.91 -25.55
CA SER A 146 41.66 -112.71 -26.36
C SER A 146 40.20 -112.60 -26.82
N GLU A 147 39.53 -113.71 -27.13
CA GLU A 147 38.14 -113.75 -27.57
C GLU A 147 37.17 -113.55 -26.40
N LEU A 148 37.50 -114.07 -25.21
CA LEU A 148 36.78 -113.77 -23.97
C LEU A 148 36.98 -112.32 -23.54
N LEU A 149 38.20 -111.78 -23.65
CA LEU A 149 38.47 -110.35 -23.43
C LEU A 149 37.69 -109.49 -24.42
N ALA A 150 37.69 -109.81 -25.72
CA ALA A 150 36.91 -109.08 -26.73
C ALA A 150 35.39 -109.18 -26.52
N LYS A 151 34.88 -110.30 -26.00
CA LYS A 151 33.45 -110.46 -25.61
C LYS A 151 33.11 -109.76 -24.30
N LEU A 152 34.09 -109.55 -23.42
CA LEU A 152 33.93 -108.77 -22.20
C LEU A 152 33.99 -107.28 -22.54
N GLU A 153 34.91 -106.87 -23.40
CA GLU A 153 35.04 -105.54 -23.99
C GLU A 153 33.78 -105.13 -24.76
N SER A 154 33.22 -105.98 -25.62
CA SER A 154 31.97 -105.67 -26.33
C SER A 154 30.75 -105.63 -25.39
N LYS A 155 30.74 -106.41 -24.31
CA LYS A 155 29.70 -106.29 -23.28
C LYS A 155 29.86 -105.00 -22.48
N GLU A 156 31.07 -104.64 -22.11
CA GLU A 156 31.40 -103.41 -21.41
C GLU A 156 31.06 -102.19 -22.29
N GLU A 157 31.30 -102.26 -23.60
CA GLU A 157 30.87 -101.26 -24.58
C GLU A 157 29.34 -101.12 -24.62
N THR A 158 28.58 -102.23 -24.68
CA THR A 158 27.11 -102.17 -24.62
C THR A 158 26.57 -101.69 -23.27
N ILE A 159 27.24 -102.01 -22.16
CA ILE A 159 26.91 -101.52 -20.82
C ILE A 159 27.19 -100.02 -20.75
N GLN A 160 28.32 -99.54 -21.26
CA GLN A 160 28.63 -98.12 -21.37
C GLN A 160 27.66 -97.38 -22.30
N GLN A 161 27.20 -98.01 -23.38
CA GLN A 161 26.20 -97.41 -24.27
C GLN A 161 24.85 -97.27 -23.56
N LEU A 162 24.38 -98.31 -22.86
CA LEU A 162 23.15 -98.27 -22.07
C LEU A 162 23.25 -97.31 -20.88
N LEU A 163 24.43 -97.17 -20.26
CA LEU A 163 24.68 -96.16 -19.22
C LEU A 163 24.64 -94.73 -19.80
N LYS A 164 25.27 -94.48 -20.96
CA LYS A 164 25.20 -93.18 -21.67
C LYS A 164 23.79 -92.86 -22.15
N GLU A 165 23.03 -93.86 -22.59
CA GLU A 165 21.62 -93.70 -22.97
C GLU A 165 20.74 -93.43 -21.74
N GLY A 166 20.94 -94.16 -20.64
CA GLY A 166 20.27 -93.93 -19.36
C GLY A 166 20.57 -92.54 -18.77
N GLU A 167 21.83 -92.08 -18.86
CA GLU A 167 22.24 -90.73 -18.48
C GLU A 167 21.58 -89.67 -19.39
N ALA A 168 21.59 -89.87 -20.71
CA ALA A 168 20.96 -88.97 -21.66
C ALA A 168 19.43 -88.90 -21.50
N LEU A 169 18.78 -90.03 -21.21
CA LEU A 169 17.34 -90.11 -20.91
C LEU A 169 17.03 -89.44 -19.57
N SER A 170 17.82 -89.69 -18.52
CA SER A 170 17.69 -89.03 -17.22
C SER A 170 17.86 -87.51 -17.34
N LEU A 171 18.86 -87.04 -18.11
CA LEU A 171 19.04 -85.61 -18.41
C LEU A 171 17.87 -85.03 -19.22
N LYS A 172 17.26 -85.80 -20.13
CA LYS A 172 16.08 -85.39 -20.91
C LYS A 172 14.81 -85.35 -20.06
N GLU A 173 14.63 -86.32 -19.17
CA GLU A 173 13.55 -86.36 -18.18
C GLU A 173 13.68 -85.23 -17.17
N LEU A 174 14.88 -84.99 -16.62
CA LEU A 174 15.15 -83.89 -15.69
C LEU A 174 14.87 -82.54 -16.35
N LYS A 175 15.33 -82.31 -17.59
CA LYS A 175 14.98 -81.11 -18.38
C LYS A 175 13.48 -80.99 -18.64
N SER A 176 12.77 -82.10 -18.88
CA SER A 176 11.32 -82.10 -19.10
C SER A 176 10.54 -81.82 -17.80
N ASN A 177 10.99 -82.36 -16.67
CA ASN A 177 10.44 -82.05 -15.36
C ASN A 177 10.75 -80.61 -14.94
N GLU A 178 11.91 -80.06 -15.31
CA GLU A 178 12.20 -78.63 -15.17
C GLU A 178 11.28 -77.74 -16.01
N THR A 179 11.05 -78.06 -17.29
CA THR A 179 10.14 -77.26 -18.12
C THR A 179 8.69 -77.39 -17.65
N ILE A 180 8.23 -78.58 -17.25
CA ILE A 180 6.93 -78.76 -16.60
C ILE A 180 6.83 -77.96 -15.30
N LYS A 181 7.88 -77.92 -14.47
CA LYS A 181 7.91 -77.12 -13.23
C LYS A 181 7.89 -75.61 -13.53
N LYS A 182 8.63 -75.15 -14.55
CA LYS A 182 8.63 -73.76 -15.03
C LYS A 182 7.25 -73.37 -15.58
N LEU A 183 6.62 -74.22 -16.39
CA LEU A 183 5.27 -74.01 -16.92
C LEU A 183 4.20 -74.01 -15.81
N LYS A 184 4.31 -74.87 -14.80
CA LYS A 184 3.41 -74.84 -13.63
C LYS A 184 3.55 -73.55 -12.82
N LEU A 185 4.77 -73.05 -12.63
CA LEU A 185 5.00 -71.76 -11.98
C LEU A 185 4.44 -70.60 -12.82
N VAL A 186 4.72 -70.56 -14.12
CA VAL A 186 4.17 -69.52 -15.02
C VAL A 186 2.65 -69.55 -15.06
N ASN A 187 2.01 -70.72 -15.09
CA ASN A 187 0.55 -70.82 -14.99
C ASN A 187 0.03 -70.34 -13.63
N GLN A 188 0.72 -70.63 -12.52
CA GLN A 188 0.36 -70.12 -11.20
C GLN A 188 0.48 -68.59 -11.14
N ASP A 189 1.59 -68.02 -11.63
CA ASP A 189 1.82 -66.57 -11.69
C ASP A 189 0.78 -65.86 -12.58
N LEU A 190 0.34 -66.51 -13.67
CA LEU A 190 -0.74 -66.05 -14.55
C LEU A 190 -2.12 -66.16 -13.90
N GLU A 191 -2.42 -67.24 -13.16
CA GLU A 191 -3.66 -67.37 -12.37
C GLU A 191 -3.74 -66.33 -11.25
N GLU A 192 -2.62 -66.05 -10.56
CA GLU A 192 -2.53 -65.02 -9.54
C GLU A 192 -2.73 -63.63 -10.15
N SER A 193 -2.04 -63.32 -11.25
CA SER A 193 -2.25 -62.08 -12.03
C SER A 193 -3.70 -61.92 -12.52
N LEU A 194 -4.33 -63.00 -12.99
CA LEU A 194 -5.71 -62.96 -13.48
C LEU A 194 -6.72 -62.73 -12.34
N ARG A 195 -6.47 -63.28 -11.14
CA ARG A 195 -7.25 -62.96 -9.93
C ARG A 195 -7.09 -61.50 -9.53
N ASP A 196 -5.88 -60.96 -9.55
CA ASP A 196 -5.63 -59.55 -9.23
C ASP A 196 -6.32 -58.60 -10.23
N TYR A 197 -6.29 -58.90 -11.53
CA TYR A 197 -7.04 -58.14 -12.54
C TYR A 197 -8.56 -58.26 -12.33
N SER A 198 -9.07 -59.45 -11.99
CA SER A 198 -10.49 -59.66 -11.69
C SER A 198 -10.94 -58.84 -10.47
N LEU A 199 -10.20 -58.92 -9.36
CA LEU A 199 -10.48 -58.17 -8.13
C LEU A 199 -10.41 -56.66 -8.35
N LYS A 200 -9.44 -56.18 -9.13
CA LYS A 200 -9.30 -54.75 -9.44
C LYS A 200 -10.38 -54.25 -10.40
N ASN A 201 -10.87 -55.09 -11.31
CA ASN A 201 -12.03 -54.80 -12.14
C ASN A 201 -13.31 -54.74 -11.29
N GLU A 202 -13.49 -55.68 -10.36
CA GLU A 202 -14.59 -55.71 -9.40
C GLU A 202 -14.58 -54.47 -8.48
N GLU A 203 -13.43 -54.11 -7.91
CA GLU A 203 -13.23 -52.88 -7.11
C GLU A 203 -13.53 -51.61 -7.92
N SER A 204 -13.19 -51.60 -9.22
CA SER A 204 -13.50 -50.48 -10.12
C SER A 204 -14.99 -50.43 -10.47
N SER A 205 -15.65 -51.58 -10.60
CA SER A 205 -17.10 -51.69 -10.81
C SER A 205 -17.88 -51.24 -9.58
N MET A 206 -17.47 -51.65 -8.37
CA MET A 206 -18.07 -51.19 -7.11
C MET A 206 -18.00 -49.66 -7.00
N LYS A 207 -16.85 -49.05 -7.27
CA LYS A 207 -16.71 -47.57 -7.27
C LYS A 207 -17.58 -46.90 -8.32
N LEU A 208 -17.72 -47.50 -9.51
CA LEU A 208 -18.60 -46.97 -10.55
C LEU A 208 -20.09 -47.07 -10.16
N GLU A 209 -20.46 -48.12 -9.43
CA GLU A 209 -21.80 -48.30 -8.84
C GLU A 209 -22.05 -47.31 -7.69
N GLU A 210 -21.10 -47.11 -6.77
CA GLU A 210 -21.13 -46.08 -5.72
C GLU A 210 -21.28 -44.66 -6.31
N PHE A 211 -20.51 -44.31 -7.35
CA PHE A 211 -20.68 -43.04 -8.07
C PHE A 211 -22.03 -42.96 -8.79
N GLY A 212 -22.50 -44.06 -9.38
CA GLY A 212 -23.80 -44.15 -10.02
C GLY A 212 -24.95 -43.90 -9.04
N ASP A 213 -24.88 -44.47 -7.83
CA ASP A 213 -25.86 -44.26 -6.76
C ASP A 213 -25.76 -42.88 -6.15
N PHE A 214 -24.56 -42.31 -5.97
CA PHE A 214 -24.37 -40.92 -5.58
C PHE A 214 -25.06 -39.95 -6.56
N LEU A 215 -24.90 -40.16 -7.87
CA LEU A 215 -25.59 -39.38 -8.90
C LEU A 215 -27.11 -39.55 -8.83
N LYS A 216 -27.63 -40.78 -8.63
CA LYS A 216 -29.08 -41.03 -8.44
C LYS A 216 -29.63 -40.31 -7.20
N VAL A 217 -28.94 -40.42 -6.06
CA VAL A 217 -29.33 -39.79 -4.77
C VAL A 217 -29.41 -38.27 -4.91
N HIS A 218 -28.40 -37.65 -5.52
CA HIS A 218 -28.38 -36.19 -5.75
C HIS A 218 -29.12 -35.77 -7.05
N ARG A 219 -29.81 -36.69 -7.72
CA ARG A 219 -30.62 -36.49 -8.95
C ARG A 219 -29.87 -35.89 -10.16
N PHE A 220 -28.58 -36.17 -10.27
CA PHE A 220 -27.78 -35.84 -11.46
C PHE A 220 -27.92 -36.93 -12.52
N LYS A 221 -28.07 -36.53 -13.80
CA LYS A 221 -28.17 -37.48 -14.93
C LYS A 221 -26.83 -37.79 -15.59
N SER A 222 -25.79 -37.02 -15.26
CA SER A 222 -24.41 -37.18 -15.72
C SER A 222 -23.45 -36.64 -14.66
N VAL A 223 -22.22 -37.15 -14.61
CA VAL A 223 -21.10 -36.57 -13.86
C VAL A 223 -20.89 -35.10 -14.23
N GLU A 224 -21.10 -34.75 -15.50
CA GLU A 224 -20.92 -33.40 -16.01
C GLU A 224 -21.91 -32.40 -15.38
N GLN A 225 -23.16 -32.81 -15.15
CA GLN A 225 -24.13 -31.99 -14.42
C GLN A 225 -23.77 -31.79 -12.94
N PHE A 226 -23.05 -32.74 -12.34
CA PHE A 226 -22.51 -32.59 -10.98
C PHE A 226 -21.30 -31.64 -10.98
N THR A 227 -20.38 -31.77 -11.93
CA THR A 227 -19.23 -30.85 -12.02
C THR A 227 -19.65 -29.43 -12.40
N ASP A 228 -20.69 -29.25 -13.21
CA ASP A 228 -21.23 -27.92 -13.53
C ASP A 228 -21.90 -27.25 -12.32
N LYS A 229 -22.74 -27.97 -11.56
CA LYS A 229 -23.25 -27.41 -10.29
C LYS A 229 -22.16 -27.21 -9.24
N TYR A 230 -21.08 -28.00 -9.28
CA TYR A 230 -19.94 -27.77 -8.40
C TYR A 230 -19.16 -26.50 -8.79
N LYS A 231 -19.01 -26.20 -10.09
CA LYS A 231 -18.47 -24.92 -10.57
C LYS A 231 -19.40 -23.76 -10.21
N GLU A 232 -20.71 -23.92 -10.39
CA GLU A 232 -21.75 -22.95 -10.02
C GLU A 232 -21.66 -22.61 -8.53
N LEU A 233 -21.71 -23.61 -7.65
CA LEU A 233 -21.59 -23.43 -6.19
C LEU A 233 -20.21 -22.88 -5.78
N ALA A 234 -19.13 -23.21 -6.50
CA ALA A 234 -17.80 -22.65 -6.25
C ALA A 234 -17.70 -21.18 -6.68
N ASN A 235 -18.41 -20.79 -7.74
CA ASN A 235 -18.51 -19.40 -8.20
C ASN A 235 -19.40 -18.58 -7.23
N GLU A 236 -20.54 -19.10 -6.79
CA GLU A 236 -21.37 -18.49 -5.74
C GLU A 236 -20.59 -18.30 -4.43
N LEU A 237 -19.78 -19.30 -4.05
CA LEU A 237 -18.90 -19.21 -2.88
C LEU A 237 -17.75 -18.22 -3.08
N ALA A 238 -17.35 -17.93 -4.32
CA ALA A 238 -16.37 -16.90 -4.66
C ALA A 238 -17.00 -15.49 -4.66
N THR A 239 -18.19 -15.30 -5.20
CA THR A 239 -18.90 -14.01 -5.16
C THR A 239 -19.28 -13.64 -3.72
N ALA A 240 -19.85 -14.57 -2.95
CA ALA A 240 -20.16 -14.36 -1.53
C ALA A 240 -18.91 -14.07 -0.68
N LYS A 241 -17.72 -14.55 -1.09
CA LYS A 241 -16.43 -14.16 -0.47
C LYS A 241 -15.97 -12.76 -0.87
N SER A 242 -16.21 -12.34 -2.11
CA SER A 242 -15.95 -10.97 -2.56
C SER A 242 -16.85 -10.00 -1.80
N GLU A 243 -18.16 -10.25 -1.79
CA GLU A 243 -19.14 -9.45 -1.05
C GLU A 243 -18.78 -9.35 0.44
N LEU A 244 -18.39 -10.45 1.08
CA LEU A 244 -17.93 -10.46 2.48
C LEU A 244 -16.62 -9.67 2.70
N GLN A 245 -15.77 -9.51 1.69
CA GLN A 245 -14.62 -8.62 1.75
C GLN A 245 -15.03 -7.16 1.54
N ASP A 246 -15.92 -6.88 0.58
CA ASP A 246 -16.48 -5.55 0.36
C ASP A 246 -17.18 -5.02 1.62
N TYR A 247 -17.94 -5.87 2.34
CA TYR A 247 -18.54 -5.52 3.63
C TYR A 247 -17.51 -5.17 4.72
N LYS A 248 -16.34 -5.81 4.75
CA LYS A 248 -15.25 -5.46 5.68
C LYS A 248 -14.55 -4.17 5.30
N ASP A 249 -14.40 -3.90 4.02
CA ASP A 249 -13.83 -2.65 3.54
C ASP A 249 -14.80 -1.49 3.80
N TRP A 250 -16.12 -1.73 3.75
CA TRP A 250 -17.14 -0.79 4.25
C TRP A 250 -17.11 -0.63 5.78
N GLU A 251 -16.99 -1.70 6.56
CA GLU A 251 -16.84 -1.65 8.02
C GLU A 251 -15.59 -0.83 8.42
N LYS A 252 -14.47 -1.06 7.72
CA LYS A 252 -13.24 -0.30 7.91
C LYS A 252 -13.44 1.20 7.61
N ARG A 253 -14.04 1.55 6.45
CA ARG A 253 -14.35 2.94 6.09
C ARG A 253 -15.32 3.61 7.08
N TYR A 254 -16.30 2.87 7.58
CA TYR A 254 -17.24 3.35 8.59
C TYR A 254 -16.53 3.65 9.93
N ASN A 255 -15.64 2.76 10.37
CA ASN A 255 -14.85 2.98 11.57
C ASN A 255 -13.83 4.14 11.40
N GLU A 256 -13.23 4.29 10.22
CA GLU A 256 -12.35 5.44 9.91
C GLU A 256 -13.13 6.77 9.92
N LEU A 257 -14.36 6.79 9.38
CA LEU A 257 -15.25 7.94 9.43
C LEU A 257 -15.72 8.25 10.87
N LEU A 258 -15.99 7.23 11.68
CA LEU A 258 -16.37 7.38 13.08
C LEU A 258 -15.24 7.99 13.92
N VAL A 259 -14.00 7.53 13.72
CA VAL A 259 -12.81 8.11 14.37
C VAL A 259 -12.60 9.56 13.92
N SER A 260 -12.70 9.85 12.62
CA SER A 260 -12.56 11.22 12.10
C SER A 260 -13.62 12.16 12.67
N TYR A 261 -14.86 11.71 12.84
CA TYR A 261 -15.91 12.49 13.50
C TYR A 261 -15.64 12.68 15.00
N GLU A 262 -15.14 11.65 15.71
CA GLU A 262 -14.75 11.81 17.11
C GLU A 262 -13.60 12.83 17.26
N GLU A 263 -12.57 12.76 16.42
CA GLU A 263 -11.48 13.73 16.32
C GLU A 263 -12.00 15.14 16.05
N GLU A 264 -12.91 15.33 15.08
CA GLU A 264 -13.51 16.63 14.79
C GLU A 264 -14.30 17.17 16.00
N THR A 265 -15.12 16.34 16.66
CA THR A 265 -15.82 16.80 17.87
C THR A 265 -14.85 17.14 19.00
N ASN A 266 -13.70 16.46 19.10
CA ASN A 266 -12.69 16.72 20.13
C ASN A 266 -11.88 17.98 19.84
N ALA A 267 -11.51 18.23 18.57
CA ALA A 267 -10.93 19.50 18.13
C ALA A 267 -11.90 20.66 18.40
N ARG A 268 -13.17 20.53 18.03
CA ARG A 268 -14.22 21.53 18.30
C ARG A 268 -14.44 21.78 19.80
N LYS A 269 -14.32 20.76 20.66
CA LYS A 269 -14.30 20.91 22.13
C LYS A 269 -13.07 21.66 22.62
N SER A 270 -11.91 21.54 21.97
CA SER A 270 -10.69 22.30 22.31
C SER A 270 -10.85 23.77 21.93
N SER A 271 -11.18 24.07 20.68
CA SER A 271 -11.38 25.45 20.21
C SER A 271 -12.49 26.19 20.96
N LEU A 272 -13.52 25.47 21.45
CA LEU A 272 -14.53 26.06 22.33
C LEU A 272 -13.98 26.39 23.74
N LYS A 273 -13.06 25.61 24.29
CA LYS A 273 -12.36 25.95 25.54
C LYS A 273 -11.44 27.15 25.34
N GLU A 274 -10.67 27.16 24.26
CA GLU A 274 -9.77 28.26 23.88
C GLU A 274 -10.54 29.58 23.69
N LEU A 275 -11.68 29.54 22.99
CA LEU A 275 -12.57 30.69 22.82
C LEU A 275 -13.15 31.17 24.15
N ASN A 276 -13.54 30.27 25.05
CA ASN A 276 -14.05 30.62 26.38
C ASN A 276 -12.93 31.24 27.26
N GLU A 277 -11.72 30.70 27.22
CA GLU A 277 -10.55 31.23 27.93
C GLU A 277 -10.17 32.62 27.41
N ALA A 278 -10.09 32.80 26.08
CA ALA A 278 -9.87 34.11 25.47
C ALA A 278 -10.96 35.12 25.84
N ASN A 279 -12.24 34.70 25.92
CA ASN A 279 -13.34 35.53 26.37
C ASN A 279 -13.22 35.89 27.87
N ILE A 280 -12.76 34.98 28.73
CA ILE A 280 -12.47 35.25 30.15
C ILE A 280 -11.36 36.30 30.26
N GLN A 281 -10.24 36.12 29.57
CA GLN A 281 -9.12 37.07 29.53
C GLN A 281 -9.55 38.45 29.02
N LEU A 282 -10.35 38.50 27.95
CA LEU A 282 -10.91 39.73 27.38
C LEU A 282 -11.85 40.44 28.37
N ASN A 283 -12.63 39.71 29.17
CA ASN A 283 -13.46 40.31 30.23
C ASN A 283 -12.63 40.79 31.43
N ILE A 284 -11.53 40.12 31.77
CA ILE A 284 -10.56 40.59 32.78
C ILE A 284 -9.92 41.91 32.32
N LEU A 285 -9.40 41.98 31.09
CA LEU A 285 -8.80 43.19 30.52
C LEU A 285 -9.81 44.34 30.41
N LYS A 286 -11.06 44.07 30.00
CA LYS A 286 -12.13 45.09 30.02
C LYS A 286 -12.42 45.61 31.43
N ARG A 287 -12.38 44.75 32.45
CA ARG A 287 -12.54 45.16 33.86
C ARG A 287 -11.34 45.98 34.35
N GLU A 288 -10.13 45.58 33.98
CA GLU A 288 -8.89 46.28 34.33
C GLU A 288 -8.85 47.69 33.71
N HIS A 289 -9.05 47.80 32.39
CA HIS A 289 -9.15 49.11 31.72
C HIS A 289 -10.28 49.98 32.26
N LYS A 290 -11.42 49.40 32.68
CA LYS A 290 -12.46 50.17 33.36
C LYS A 290 -11.99 50.73 34.70
N LEU A 291 -11.35 49.92 35.54
CA LEU A 291 -10.79 50.38 36.83
C LEU A 291 -9.66 51.41 36.63
N GLU A 292 -8.85 51.26 35.58
CA GLU A 292 -7.83 52.24 35.21
C GLU A 292 -8.46 53.57 34.75
N LEU A 293 -9.54 53.52 33.96
CA LEU A 293 -10.28 54.69 33.51
C LEU A 293 -11.02 55.38 34.66
N ASP A 294 -11.65 54.62 35.56
CA ASP A 294 -12.30 55.13 36.77
C ASP A 294 -11.29 55.81 37.71
N SER A 295 -10.09 55.24 37.91
CA SER A 295 -9.02 55.84 38.74
C SER A 295 -8.35 57.06 38.09
N LYS A 296 -8.22 57.09 36.75
CA LYS A 296 -7.84 58.31 36.01
C LYS A 296 -8.91 59.39 36.15
N ASN A 297 -10.19 59.03 36.14
CA ASN A 297 -11.29 59.97 36.35
C ASN A 297 -11.31 60.55 37.77
N THR A 298 -11.06 59.76 38.82
CA THR A 298 -10.93 60.30 40.19
C THR A 298 -9.74 61.26 40.30
N LEU A 299 -8.56 60.89 39.77
CA LEU A 299 -7.40 61.78 39.76
C LEU A 299 -7.67 63.10 38.99
N ILE A 300 -8.42 63.05 37.90
CA ILE A 300 -8.86 64.24 37.15
C ILE A 300 -9.87 65.07 37.96
N ALA A 301 -10.73 64.45 38.76
CA ALA A 301 -11.64 65.16 39.67
C ALA A 301 -10.89 65.84 40.82
N ASP A 302 -9.92 65.16 41.43
CA ASP A 302 -9.07 65.68 42.52
C ASP A 302 -8.24 66.87 42.03
N LEU A 303 -7.56 66.74 40.88
CA LEU A 303 -6.80 67.83 40.25
C LEU A 303 -7.68 69.02 39.84
N LYS A 304 -8.93 68.78 39.40
CA LYS A 304 -9.91 69.85 39.17
C LYS A 304 -10.28 70.55 40.48
N GLY A 305 -10.49 69.79 41.56
CA GLY A 305 -10.74 70.29 42.91
C GLY A 305 -9.60 71.18 43.41
N GLU A 306 -8.36 70.70 43.31
CA GLU A 306 -7.15 71.47 43.63
C GLU A 306 -7.05 72.76 42.79
N ILE A 307 -7.25 72.68 41.48
CA ILE A 307 -7.27 73.86 40.59
C ILE A 307 -8.37 74.86 41.01
N THR A 308 -9.56 74.41 41.43
CA THR A 308 -10.60 75.32 41.94
C THR A 308 -10.24 75.93 43.29
N SER A 309 -9.61 75.17 44.19
CA SER A 309 -9.11 75.67 45.48
C SER A 309 -8.00 76.71 45.29
N ILE A 310 -7.00 76.43 44.44
CA ILE A 310 -5.93 77.38 44.08
C ILE A 310 -6.52 78.63 43.42
N LYS A 311 -7.49 78.51 42.51
CA LYS A 311 -8.17 79.67 41.92
C LYS A 311 -8.92 80.50 42.98
N GLN A 312 -9.60 79.86 43.91
CA GLN A 312 -10.30 80.56 45.00
C GLN A 312 -9.31 81.27 45.94
N ASN A 313 -8.23 80.60 46.34
CA ASN A 313 -7.18 81.18 47.19
C ASN A 313 -6.49 82.36 46.50
N ASN A 314 -6.14 82.20 45.22
CA ASN A 314 -5.56 83.29 44.42
C ASN A 314 -6.55 84.45 44.25
N SER A 315 -7.86 84.18 44.07
CA SER A 315 -8.88 85.24 44.00
C SER A 315 -9.03 85.99 45.33
N GLN A 316 -8.96 85.28 46.47
CA GLN A 316 -8.99 85.91 47.80
C GLN A 316 -7.74 86.73 48.06
N GLU A 317 -6.56 86.26 47.65
CA GLU A 317 -5.30 86.99 47.80
C GLU A 317 -5.22 88.19 46.84
N ILE A 318 -5.76 88.09 45.63
CA ILE A 318 -5.94 89.23 44.73
C ILE A 318 -6.81 90.29 45.41
N SER A 319 -7.97 89.94 45.97
CA SER A 319 -8.83 90.93 46.66
C SER A 319 -8.17 91.55 47.90
N ARG A 320 -7.35 90.79 48.66
CA ARG A 320 -6.53 91.36 49.75
C ARG A 320 -5.45 92.31 49.25
N LEU A 321 -4.82 91.99 48.11
CA LEU A 321 -3.80 92.84 47.50
C LEU A 321 -4.43 94.11 46.89
N GLU A 322 -5.63 94.02 46.31
CA GLU A 322 -6.42 95.16 45.84
C GLU A 322 -6.81 96.07 47.01
N GLU A 323 -7.36 95.51 48.10
CA GLU A 323 -7.66 96.24 49.34
C GLU A 323 -6.41 96.93 49.92
N LYS A 324 -5.27 96.22 49.96
CA LYS A 324 -3.99 96.76 50.43
C LYS A 324 -3.38 97.81 49.50
N ILE A 325 -3.56 97.68 48.18
CA ILE A 325 -3.10 98.68 47.22
C ILE A 325 -3.91 99.97 47.38
N GLU A 326 -5.23 99.90 47.54
CA GLU A 326 -6.04 101.09 47.79
C GLU A 326 -5.76 101.69 49.18
N SER A 327 -5.49 100.87 50.22
CA SER A 327 -5.05 101.40 51.52
C SER A 327 -3.67 102.07 51.45
N LEU A 328 -2.71 101.47 50.74
CA LEU A 328 -1.39 102.07 50.52
C LEU A 328 -1.46 103.32 49.64
N ARG A 329 -2.43 103.39 48.72
CA ARG A 329 -2.68 104.59 47.91
C ARG A 329 -3.18 105.74 48.79
N LEU A 330 -4.17 105.51 49.64
CA LEU A 330 -4.64 106.47 50.63
C LEU A 330 -3.51 106.90 51.60
N GLU A 331 -2.61 105.98 51.94
CA GLU A 331 -1.41 106.28 52.72
C GLU A 331 -0.39 107.11 51.92
N THR A 332 -0.14 106.84 50.64
CA THR A 332 0.75 107.68 49.81
C THR A 332 0.16 109.05 49.49
N GLU A 333 -1.15 109.16 49.25
CA GLU A 333 -1.86 110.44 49.13
C GLU A 333 -1.80 111.25 50.46
N SER A 334 -1.53 110.58 51.59
CA SER A 334 -1.19 111.23 52.87
C SER A 334 0.31 111.53 53.02
N ASN A 335 1.20 110.64 52.58
CA ASN A 335 2.62 110.62 52.92
C ASN A 335 3.55 111.25 51.88
N ASP A 336 3.07 111.56 50.67
CA ASP A 336 3.78 112.41 49.69
C ASP A 336 4.00 113.85 50.21
N ASN A 337 3.32 114.20 51.31
CA ASN A 337 3.57 115.42 52.10
C ASN A 337 4.85 115.37 52.96
N THR A 338 5.54 114.23 53.10
CA THR A 338 6.61 114.06 54.11
C THR A 338 7.98 113.64 53.57
N LEU A 339 8.07 113.04 52.38
CA LEU A 339 9.27 112.33 51.92
C LEU A 339 10.24 113.19 51.08
N SER A 340 10.60 114.38 51.57
CA SER A 340 11.44 115.35 50.84
C SER A 340 12.84 115.61 51.44
N GLU A 341 13.25 114.87 52.47
CA GLU A 341 14.57 115.03 53.12
C GLU A 341 15.38 113.72 53.27
N ASN A 342 16.72 113.88 53.25
CA ASN A 342 17.78 112.93 53.64
C ASN A 342 18.22 111.84 52.63
N ASN A 343 19.36 112.09 51.95
CA ASN A 343 20.11 111.12 51.14
C ASN A 343 21.58 111.57 50.93
N THR A 344 22.59 110.88 51.50
CA THR A 344 24.03 111.01 51.08
C THR A 344 24.99 109.95 51.69
N PHE A 345 25.76 109.23 50.84
CA PHE A 345 27.25 109.02 50.79
C PHE A 345 28.06 108.51 52.04
N SER A 346 29.23 107.83 51.99
CA SER A 346 30.12 107.29 50.91
C SER A 346 31.15 106.23 51.41
N GLU A 347 31.99 105.68 50.50
CA GLU A 347 33.11 104.71 50.72
C GLU A 347 34.49 105.33 51.06
N ASP A 348 35.53 104.51 51.37
CA ASP A 348 36.88 104.61 50.76
C ASP A 348 37.76 103.32 50.92
N ASN A 349 38.91 103.22 50.22
CA ASN A 349 39.70 101.99 49.96
C ASN A 349 41.11 101.88 50.62
N LYS A 350 41.61 100.64 50.77
CA LYS A 350 43.03 100.31 51.02
C LYS A 350 43.39 98.88 50.54
N VAL A 351 44.67 98.60 50.25
CA VAL A 351 45.15 97.28 49.77
C VAL A 351 45.68 96.44 50.94
N ASP A 352 45.25 95.17 51.02
CA ASP A 352 45.40 94.31 52.21
C ASP A 352 46.32 93.10 52.04
N PHE A 353 46.89 92.66 53.16
CA PHE A 353 47.59 91.37 53.32
C PHE A 353 46.74 90.16 52.89
N ASP A 354 45.42 90.30 52.97
CA ASP A 354 44.45 89.33 52.44
C ASP A 354 44.67 89.00 50.96
N GLU A 355 45.17 89.93 50.13
CA GLU A 355 45.37 89.68 48.69
C GLU A 355 46.41 88.57 48.45
N PHE A 356 47.44 88.48 49.29
CA PHE A 356 48.42 87.39 49.23
C PHE A 356 47.83 86.05 49.71
N ASN A 357 47.03 86.06 50.77
CA ASN A 357 46.31 84.86 51.23
C ASN A 357 45.32 84.36 50.17
N LYS A 358 44.55 85.27 49.56
CA LYS A 358 43.66 85.00 48.42
C LYS A 358 44.43 84.41 47.25
N LEU A 359 45.65 84.88 46.94
CA LEU A 359 46.49 84.30 45.88
C LEU A 359 46.99 82.87 46.21
N SER A 360 47.40 82.62 47.44
CA SER A 360 47.81 81.28 47.90
C SER A 360 46.63 80.29 47.90
N GLU A 361 45.47 80.74 48.38
CA GLU A 361 44.22 79.98 48.35
C GLU A 361 43.77 79.71 46.90
N ASN A 362 43.88 80.69 46.00
CA ASN A 362 43.64 80.51 44.57
C ASN A 362 44.57 79.46 43.95
N HIS A 363 45.85 79.43 44.32
CA HIS A 363 46.77 78.38 43.84
C HIS A 363 46.37 76.99 44.35
N HIS A 364 46.02 76.86 45.64
CA HIS A 364 45.54 75.59 46.20
C HIS A 364 44.22 75.14 45.53
N ASN A 365 43.27 76.05 45.34
CA ASN A 365 42.02 75.79 44.65
C ASN A 365 42.25 75.39 43.19
N LEU A 366 43.17 76.02 42.48
CA LEU A 366 43.54 75.65 41.10
C LEU A 366 44.19 74.26 41.03
N GLN A 367 45.06 73.91 41.98
CA GLN A 367 45.64 72.57 42.08
C GLN A 367 44.56 71.50 42.36
N LYS A 368 43.60 71.82 43.22
CA LYS A 368 42.45 70.95 43.56
C LYS A 368 41.49 70.79 42.38
N GLN A 369 41.25 71.86 41.62
CA GLN A 369 40.49 71.82 40.36
C GLN A 369 41.21 70.99 39.29
N TYR A 370 42.54 71.09 39.17
CA TYR A 370 43.33 70.28 38.24
C TYR A 370 43.22 68.79 38.56
N LEU A 371 43.38 68.39 39.83
CA LEU A 371 43.22 66.99 40.25
C LEU A 371 41.79 66.48 40.00
N SER A 372 40.77 67.24 40.39
CA SER A 372 39.37 66.89 40.13
C SER A 372 39.06 66.80 38.63
N SER A 373 39.64 67.67 37.80
CA SER A 373 39.54 67.55 36.35
C SER A 373 40.25 66.32 35.81
N GLN A 374 41.39 65.91 36.37
CA GLN A 374 42.12 64.71 35.96
C GLN A 374 41.34 63.43 36.31
N GLU A 375 40.68 63.39 37.47
CA GLU A 375 39.78 62.30 37.86
C GLU A 375 38.54 62.25 36.96
N ASN A 376 37.94 63.40 36.64
CA ASN A 376 36.82 63.50 35.70
C ASN A 376 37.21 63.02 34.29
N TRP A 377 38.38 63.41 33.77
CA TRP A 377 38.89 62.91 32.49
C TRP A 377 39.06 61.39 32.47
N LYS A 378 39.62 60.80 33.55
CA LYS A 378 39.74 59.34 33.68
C LYS A 378 38.37 58.63 33.79
N ALA A 379 37.40 59.25 34.45
CA ALA A 379 36.03 58.72 34.51
C ALA A 379 35.34 58.74 33.14
N ILE A 380 35.51 59.82 32.37
CA ILE A 380 35.03 59.94 30.99
C ILE A 380 35.73 58.90 30.09
N GLU A 381 37.06 58.77 30.17
CA GLU A 381 37.84 57.79 29.43
C GLU A 381 37.37 56.34 29.72
N SER A 382 37.22 55.99 31.00
CA SER A 382 36.68 54.70 31.43
C SER A 382 35.26 54.44 30.90
N ASN A 383 34.37 55.43 30.96
CA ASN A 383 33.00 55.33 30.42
C ASN A 383 33.00 55.14 28.89
N LEU A 384 33.85 55.88 28.17
CA LEU A 384 34.00 55.73 26.72
C LEU A 384 34.57 54.35 26.34
N LEU A 385 35.55 53.82 27.09
CA LEU A 385 36.08 52.47 26.90
C LEU A 385 35.01 51.40 27.14
N LEU A 386 34.24 51.49 28.24
CA LEU A 386 33.10 50.61 28.49
C LEU A 386 32.02 50.71 27.40
N LYS A 387 31.77 51.90 26.85
CA LYS A 387 30.84 52.08 25.73
C LYS A 387 31.38 51.48 24.43
N ILE A 388 32.68 51.58 24.17
CA ILE A 388 33.34 50.92 23.03
C ILE A 388 33.26 49.40 23.17
N ASP A 389 33.47 48.85 24.36
CA ASP A 389 33.38 47.40 24.60
C ASP A 389 31.95 46.87 24.47
N ASN A 390 30.96 47.59 25.00
CA ASN A 390 29.53 47.28 24.78
C ASN A 390 29.13 47.37 23.29
N LEU A 391 29.68 48.30 22.52
CA LEU A 391 29.47 48.39 21.07
C LEU A 391 30.22 47.29 20.30
N SER A 392 31.40 46.88 20.77
CA SER A 392 32.18 45.78 20.20
C SER A 392 31.48 44.43 20.39
N THR A 393 31.06 44.13 21.61
CA THR A 393 30.33 42.90 21.95
C THR A 393 28.99 42.80 21.24
N THR A 394 28.21 43.88 21.16
CA THR A 394 26.96 43.90 20.37
C THR A 394 27.21 43.79 18.86
N THR A 395 28.28 44.38 18.33
CA THR A 395 28.70 44.16 16.93
C THR A 395 29.06 42.69 16.69
N GLU A 396 29.71 42.03 17.65
CA GLU A 396 30.09 40.62 17.50
C GLU A 396 28.91 39.64 17.67
N THR A 397 27.95 39.91 18.55
CA THR A 397 26.72 39.11 18.64
C THR A 397 25.86 39.26 17.37
N LEU A 398 25.75 40.47 16.82
CA LEU A 398 25.11 40.70 15.52
C LEU A 398 25.86 39.98 14.38
N LYS A 399 27.19 39.99 14.37
CA LYS A 399 28.02 39.24 13.40
C LYS A 399 27.81 37.72 13.51
N LYS A 400 27.72 37.18 14.73
CA LYS A 400 27.41 35.77 15.00
C LYS A 400 25.98 35.40 14.57
N SER A 401 24.99 36.27 14.83
CA SER A 401 23.60 36.10 14.38
C SER A 401 23.49 36.09 12.85
N LYS A 402 24.08 37.10 12.19
CA LYS A 402 24.17 37.16 10.72
C LYS A 402 24.79 35.90 10.13
N HIS A 403 25.83 35.33 10.76
CA HIS A 403 26.43 34.10 10.27
C HIS A 403 25.49 32.89 10.38
N LYS A 404 24.74 32.74 11.48
CA LYS A 404 23.70 31.70 11.62
C LYS A 404 22.62 31.83 10.53
N MET A 405 22.04 33.02 10.38
CA MET A 405 21.05 33.30 9.33
C MET A 405 21.60 33.03 7.93
N THR A 406 22.87 33.34 7.67
CA THR A 406 23.54 33.03 6.38
C THR A 406 23.67 31.52 6.16
N GLN A 407 23.97 30.74 7.19
CA GLN A 407 24.00 29.27 7.11
C GLN A 407 22.60 28.67 6.91
N GLU A 408 21.58 29.23 7.56
CA GLU A 408 20.18 28.80 7.43
C GLU A 408 19.64 29.09 6.02
N ILE A 409 19.90 30.29 5.48
CA ILE A 409 19.59 30.64 4.08
C ILE A 409 20.31 29.68 3.11
N ALA A 410 21.58 29.33 3.36
CA ALA A 410 22.31 28.37 2.52
C ALA A 410 21.71 26.95 2.58
N LYS A 411 21.27 26.49 3.77
CA LYS A 411 20.57 25.20 3.93
C LYS A 411 19.22 25.20 3.20
N LEU A 412 18.42 26.26 3.37
CA LEU A 412 17.11 26.41 2.71
C LEU A 412 17.26 26.47 1.19
N ASN A 413 18.24 27.22 0.67
CA ASN A 413 18.51 27.29 -0.76
C ASN A 413 18.96 25.94 -1.35
N ASN A 414 19.81 25.19 -0.64
CA ASN A 414 20.19 23.83 -1.05
C ASN A 414 18.99 22.87 -1.05
N SER A 415 18.10 22.96 -0.05
CA SER A 415 16.87 22.17 0.04
C SER A 415 15.93 22.49 -1.14
N LEU A 416 15.68 23.78 -1.38
CA LEU A 416 14.88 24.29 -2.50
C LEU A 416 15.45 23.85 -3.85
N GLN A 417 16.78 23.83 -4.01
CA GLN A 417 17.42 23.39 -5.23
C GLN A 417 17.37 21.86 -5.42
N SER A 418 17.39 21.07 -4.34
CA SER A 418 17.08 19.63 -4.42
C SER A 418 15.63 19.42 -4.86
N GLN A 419 14.68 20.04 -4.17
CA GLN A 419 13.25 19.95 -4.48
C GLN A 419 12.95 20.40 -5.93
N SER A 420 13.58 21.48 -6.41
CA SER A 420 13.48 21.94 -7.81
C SER A 420 14.02 20.90 -8.81
N ASN A 421 15.09 20.18 -8.47
CA ASN A 421 15.61 19.11 -9.32
C ASN A 421 14.71 17.87 -9.28
N ASP A 422 14.10 17.55 -8.14
CA ASP A 422 13.15 16.44 -8.02
C ASP A 422 11.82 16.75 -8.75
N SER A 423 11.31 17.99 -8.69
CA SER A 423 10.20 18.44 -9.54
C SER A 423 10.50 18.33 -11.03
N LYS A 424 11.75 18.60 -11.48
CA LYS A 424 12.14 18.43 -12.89
C LYS A 424 12.14 16.95 -13.31
N LYS A 425 12.68 16.04 -12.48
CA LYS A 425 12.60 14.59 -12.73
C LYS A 425 11.15 14.11 -12.83
N LEU A 426 10.28 14.62 -11.95
CA LEU A 426 8.86 14.26 -11.95
C LEU A 426 8.15 14.77 -13.22
N HIS A 427 8.49 15.96 -13.70
CA HIS A 427 8.00 16.51 -14.96
C HIS A 427 8.49 15.68 -16.17
N GLU A 428 9.78 15.32 -16.20
CA GLU A 428 10.37 14.46 -17.23
C GLU A 428 9.72 13.06 -17.27
N GLN A 429 9.35 12.50 -16.10
CA GLN A 429 8.56 11.27 -16.02
C GLN A 429 7.13 11.44 -16.53
N ILE A 430 6.47 12.57 -16.24
CA ILE A 430 5.13 12.89 -16.77
C ILE A 430 5.17 13.03 -18.29
N ASP A 431 6.21 13.68 -18.85
CA ASP A 431 6.38 13.84 -20.30
C ASP A 431 6.59 12.49 -20.99
N LEU A 432 7.42 11.60 -20.41
CA LEU A 432 7.63 10.24 -20.90
C LEU A 432 6.36 9.39 -20.86
N LEU A 433 5.61 9.41 -19.75
CA LEU A 433 4.33 8.70 -19.62
C LEU A 433 3.25 9.26 -20.57
N THR A 434 3.28 10.57 -20.85
CA THR A 434 2.39 11.22 -21.83
C THR A 434 2.74 10.79 -23.26
N GLN A 435 4.03 10.64 -23.56
CA GLN A 435 4.49 10.10 -24.83
C GLN A 435 4.12 8.61 -24.99
N GLU A 436 4.27 7.79 -23.95
CA GLU A 436 3.84 6.38 -23.95
C GLU A 436 2.32 6.27 -24.14
N LYS A 437 1.53 7.05 -23.41
CA LYS A 437 0.06 7.12 -23.58
C LYS A 437 -0.32 7.46 -25.03
N SER A 438 0.34 8.44 -25.65
CA SER A 438 0.08 8.82 -27.05
C SER A 438 0.42 7.69 -28.04
N GLN A 439 1.50 6.93 -27.80
CA GLN A 439 1.84 5.75 -28.61
C GLN A 439 0.83 4.61 -28.44
N LEU A 440 0.30 4.41 -27.23
CA LEU A 440 -0.75 3.43 -26.96
C LEU A 440 -2.08 3.84 -27.60
N GLU A 441 -2.46 5.12 -27.56
CA GLU A 441 -3.66 5.64 -28.23
C GLU A 441 -3.57 5.47 -29.76
N LEU A 442 -2.45 5.80 -30.39
CA LEU A 442 -2.19 5.51 -31.81
C LEU A 442 -2.28 4.00 -32.12
N THR A 443 -1.77 3.16 -31.22
CA THR A 443 -1.80 1.70 -31.39
C THR A 443 -3.23 1.14 -31.28
N ILE A 444 -4.06 1.74 -30.42
CA ILE A 444 -5.50 1.44 -30.31
C ILE A 444 -6.23 1.87 -31.58
N GLU A 445 -6.04 3.11 -32.05
CA GLU A 445 -6.65 3.62 -33.29
C GLU A 445 -6.32 2.72 -34.51
N MET A 446 -5.06 2.29 -34.66
CA MET A 446 -4.67 1.33 -35.69
C MET A 446 -5.37 -0.04 -35.54
N LYS A 447 -5.62 -0.49 -34.30
CA LYS A 447 -6.29 -1.78 -34.03
C LYS A 447 -7.81 -1.71 -34.19
N GLU A 448 -8.40 -0.55 -33.93
CA GLU A 448 -9.81 -0.28 -34.26
C GLU A 448 -10.01 -0.23 -35.78
N ASN A 449 -9.09 0.39 -36.53
CA ASN A 449 -9.14 0.34 -38.00
C ASN A 449 -8.93 -1.07 -38.57
N ASP A 450 -8.00 -1.86 -38.04
CA ASP A 450 -7.87 -3.29 -38.38
C ASP A 450 -9.19 -4.06 -38.13
N TYR A 451 -9.90 -3.72 -37.04
CA TYR A 451 -11.16 -4.36 -36.64
C TYR A 451 -12.33 -3.94 -37.53
N THR A 452 -12.46 -2.66 -37.89
CA THR A 452 -13.50 -2.20 -38.83
C THR A 452 -13.30 -2.81 -40.22
N GLU A 453 -12.06 -2.86 -40.71
CA GLU A 453 -11.71 -3.58 -41.95
C GLU A 453 -12.06 -5.06 -41.89
N LEU A 454 -11.81 -5.74 -40.76
CA LEU A 454 -12.14 -7.15 -40.58
C LEU A 454 -13.65 -7.39 -40.51
N ASN A 455 -14.39 -6.49 -39.84
CA ASN A 455 -15.84 -6.52 -39.75
C ASN A 455 -16.51 -6.28 -41.13
N GLU A 456 -16.01 -5.33 -41.92
CA GLU A 456 -16.43 -5.16 -43.31
C GLU A 456 -16.22 -6.43 -44.15
N LYS A 457 -15.05 -7.08 -44.01
CA LYS A 457 -14.74 -8.33 -44.72
C LYS A 457 -15.68 -9.45 -44.27
N PHE A 458 -15.99 -9.54 -42.98
CA PHE A 458 -16.94 -10.51 -42.41
C PHE A 458 -18.36 -10.31 -42.95
N GLU A 459 -18.88 -9.08 -42.95
CA GLU A 459 -20.21 -8.78 -43.51
C GLU A 459 -20.29 -9.07 -45.02
N LYS A 460 -19.24 -8.77 -45.78
CA LYS A 460 -19.15 -9.14 -47.21
C LYS A 460 -19.18 -10.66 -47.42
N PHE A 461 -18.47 -11.45 -46.59
CA PHE A 461 -18.57 -12.92 -46.63
C PHE A 461 -19.96 -13.45 -46.23
N LYS A 462 -20.59 -12.83 -45.23
CA LYS A 462 -21.94 -13.15 -44.75
C LYS A 462 -23.01 -12.83 -45.80
N GLU A 463 -22.85 -11.73 -46.55
CA GLU A 463 -23.70 -11.39 -47.69
C GLU A 463 -23.55 -12.43 -48.82
N ILE A 464 -22.31 -12.75 -49.24
CA ILE A 464 -22.05 -13.79 -50.24
C ILE A 464 -22.68 -15.13 -49.82
N THR A 465 -22.51 -15.53 -48.56
CA THR A 465 -23.09 -16.78 -48.02
C THR A 465 -24.63 -16.77 -48.06
N ASN A 466 -25.26 -15.61 -47.84
CA ASN A 466 -26.71 -15.44 -47.98
C ASN A 466 -27.15 -15.47 -49.45
N GLN A 467 -26.41 -14.84 -50.37
CA GLN A 467 -26.67 -14.92 -51.81
C GLN A 467 -26.51 -16.36 -52.34
N GLU A 468 -25.52 -17.12 -51.86
CA GLU A 468 -25.40 -18.55 -52.17
C GLU A 468 -26.57 -19.36 -51.61
N ARG A 469 -27.03 -19.08 -50.38
CA ARG A 469 -28.24 -19.70 -49.81
C ARG A 469 -29.50 -19.40 -50.61
N THR A 470 -29.73 -18.17 -51.09
CA THR A 470 -30.90 -17.86 -51.92
C THR A 470 -30.81 -18.53 -53.29
N ASN A 471 -29.62 -18.55 -53.91
CA ASN A 471 -29.36 -19.28 -55.16
C ASN A 471 -29.53 -20.81 -55.03
N LEU A 472 -29.17 -21.40 -53.88
CA LEU A 472 -29.43 -22.80 -53.59
C LEU A 472 -30.93 -23.06 -53.35
N ASN A 473 -31.63 -22.18 -52.62
CA ASN A 473 -33.07 -22.30 -52.39
C ASN A 473 -33.89 -22.19 -53.69
N THR A 474 -33.58 -21.24 -54.58
CA THR A 474 -34.26 -21.16 -55.90
C THR A 474 -33.94 -22.36 -56.79
N LYS A 475 -32.73 -22.93 -56.69
CA LYS A 475 -32.37 -24.18 -57.38
C LYS A 475 -33.11 -25.40 -56.81
N ILE A 476 -33.30 -25.48 -55.50
CA ILE A 476 -34.14 -26.49 -54.84
C ILE A 476 -35.60 -26.33 -55.28
N GLN A 477 -36.13 -25.10 -55.28
CA GLN A 477 -37.51 -24.81 -55.69
C GLN A 477 -37.78 -25.14 -57.16
N THR A 478 -36.85 -24.82 -58.07
CA THR A 478 -36.98 -25.18 -59.49
C THR A 478 -36.73 -26.67 -59.78
N LEU A 479 -36.08 -27.41 -58.89
CA LEU A 479 -35.97 -28.87 -58.96
C LEU A 479 -37.22 -29.56 -58.39
N SER A 480 -37.77 -29.09 -57.27
CA SER A 480 -39.01 -29.63 -56.70
C SER A 480 -40.21 -29.35 -57.61
N GLU A 481 -40.27 -28.18 -58.25
CA GLU A 481 -41.30 -27.86 -59.25
C GLU A 481 -41.17 -28.72 -60.53
N LYS A 482 -39.96 -29.20 -60.88
CA LYS A 482 -39.76 -30.19 -61.95
C LYS A 482 -40.20 -31.59 -61.53
N LEU A 483 -39.84 -32.03 -60.32
CA LEU A 483 -40.33 -33.30 -59.74
C LEU A 483 -41.86 -33.36 -59.71
N ALA A 484 -42.52 -32.29 -59.22
CA ALA A 484 -43.98 -32.16 -59.21
C ALA A 484 -44.64 -32.06 -60.61
N LYS A 485 -43.85 -31.89 -61.68
CA LYS A 485 -44.28 -31.99 -63.08
C LYS A 485 -44.04 -33.39 -63.66
N GLU A 486 -43.03 -34.13 -63.19
CA GLU A 486 -42.79 -35.52 -63.60
C GLU A 486 -43.74 -36.52 -62.89
N GLU A 487 -44.08 -36.30 -61.62
CA GLU A 487 -45.07 -37.12 -60.89
C GLU A 487 -46.49 -37.10 -61.51
N LYS A 488 -46.77 -36.18 -62.45
CA LYS A 488 -48.06 -36.09 -63.16
C LYS A 488 -48.18 -37.02 -64.37
N LYS A 489 -47.32 -38.04 -64.50
CA LYS A 489 -47.45 -39.13 -65.48
C LYS A 489 -47.85 -40.47 -64.82
N PRO A 490 -49.09 -40.94 -65.00
CA PRO A 490 -49.47 -42.29 -64.58
C PRO A 490 -49.17 -43.32 -65.68
N ASP A 491 -48.20 -44.22 -65.45
CA ASP A 491 -48.47 -45.68 -65.39
C ASP A 491 -47.18 -46.51 -65.13
N ARG A 492 -47.33 -47.52 -64.25
CA ARG A 492 -46.75 -48.89 -64.24
C ARG A 492 -45.39 -49.13 -64.92
N ILE A 493 -44.46 -49.86 -64.31
CA ILE A 493 -44.58 -51.32 -64.08
C ILE A 493 -43.65 -51.79 -62.93
N ASN A 494 -44.04 -52.88 -62.28
CA ASN A 494 -43.33 -53.57 -61.21
C ASN A 494 -42.52 -54.75 -61.77
N LEU A 495 -41.26 -54.96 -61.35
CA LEU A 495 -40.53 -56.21 -61.58
C LEU A 495 -39.34 -56.41 -60.62
N ASN A 496 -39.38 -57.49 -59.84
CA ASN A 496 -38.22 -58.02 -59.11
C ASN A 496 -37.16 -58.57 -60.08
N ARG A 497 -35.87 -58.38 -59.75
CA ARG A 497 -34.88 -59.45 -59.97
C ARG A 497 -33.72 -59.38 -58.98
N GLU A 498 -33.43 -60.54 -58.38
CA GLU A 498 -32.30 -60.75 -57.47
C GLU A 498 -30.98 -60.83 -58.27
N TYR A 499 -29.87 -60.42 -57.66
CA TYR A 499 -28.67 -61.27 -57.53
C TYR A 499 -27.78 -60.76 -56.39
N SER A 500 -27.14 -61.69 -55.67
CA SER A 500 -26.32 -61.39 -54.50
C SER A 500 -24.83 -61.40 -54.80
N VAL A 501 -24.12 -60.37 -54.33
CA VAL A 501 -22.72 -60.44 -53.89
C VAL A 501 -22.61 -59.58 -52.64
N GLY A 502 -22.15 -60.15 -51.54
CA GLY A 502 -22.00 -59.45 -50.28
C GLY A 502 -20.56 -59.50 -49.77
N SER A 503 -20.22 -58.55 -48.91
CA SER A 503 -19.18 -58.70 -47.89
C SER A 503 -19.52 -57.80 -46.71
N ALA A 504 -19.88 -58.40 -45.58
CA ALA A 504 -19.94 -57.69 -44.31
C ALA A 504 -18.57 -57.81 -43.64
N LEU A 505 -17.91 -56.69 -43.36
CA LEU A 505 -16.80 -56.60 -42.42
C LEU A 505 -16.94 -55.33 -41.59
N SER A 506 -17.49 -55.49 -40.39
CA SER A 506 -17.22 -54.55 -39.29
C SER A 506 -15.98 -55.07 -38.56
N TRP A 507 -14.88 -54.33 -38.64
CA TRP A 507 -13.69 -54.55 -37.82
C TRP A 507 -13.38 -53.25 -37.08
N ASP A 508 -13.91 -53.17 -35.87
CA ASP A 508 -13.40 -52.31 -34.82
C ASP A 508 -11.99 -52.77 -34.43
N ASN A 509 -11.02 -51.86 -34.43
CA ASN A 509 -9.86 -51.96 -33.55
C ASN A 509 -9.13 -50.62 -33.42
N SER A 510 -8.44 -50.44 -32.29
CA SER A 510 -7.82 -49.19 -31.87
C SER A 510 -6.40 -48.95 -32.40
N ASP A 511 -5.85 -47.79 -32.04
CA ASP A 511 -4.41 -47.49 -31.95
C ASP A 511 -3.58 -47.36 -33.25
N ILE A 512 -3.77 -46.21 -33.92
CA ILE A 512 -2.61 -45.37 -34.26
C ILE A 512 -2.83 -43.96 -33.70
N ARG A 513 -2.25 -43.67 -32.52
CA ARG A 513 -2.01 -42.30 -32.06
C ARG A 513 -0.78 -41.74 -32.78
N LEU A 514 -0.97 -40.72 -33.60
CA LEU A 514 0.10 -39.80 -34.02
C LEU A 514 -0.20 -38.45 -33.37
N GLY A 515 0.56 -38.14 -32.32
CA GLY A 515 0.16 -37.16 -31.30
C GLY A 515 0.67 -35.74 -31.51
N GLU A 516 0.29 -34.88 -30.58
CA GLU A 516 0.72 -33.48 -30.51
C GLU A 516 2.23 -33.38 -30.22
N SER A 517 2.91 -32.43 -30.87
CA SER A 517 3.95 -31.66 -30.18
C SER A 517 4.20 -30.32 -30.85
N SER A 518 3.92 -29.28 -30.05
CA SER A 518 4.72 -28.06 -29.95
C SER A 518 6.18 -28.20 -30.40
N THR A 519 6.64 -27.26 -31.23
CA THR A 519 8.05 -26.91 -31.40
C THR A 519 8.20 -25.39 -31.43
N THR A 520 8.67 -24.82 -30.33
CA THR A 520 9.12 -23.43 -30.26
C THR A 520 10.40 -23.25 -31.08
N PRO A 521 10.56 -22.15 -31.85
CA PRO A 521 11.84 -21.81 -32.45
C PRO A 521 12.77 -21.21 -31.39
N ALA A 522 13.77 -21.97 -30.95
CA ALA A 522 14.76 -21.52 -29.97
C ALA A 522 16.20 -21.68 -30.48
N LEU A 523 16.92 -20.55 -30.50
CA LEU A 523 18.39 -20.40 -30.54
C LEU A 523 19.16 -20.84 -31.81
N ASN A 524 19.75 -19.85 -32.48
CA ASN A 524 21.21 -19.62 -32.42
C ASN A 524 21.40 -18.14 -31.99
N ARG A 525 22.32 -17.68 -31.13
CA ARG A 525 23.60 -18.20 -30.59
C ARG A 525 24.79 -18.22 -31.57
N ASP A 526 25.66 -17.22 -31.51
CA ASP A 526 26.94 -17.26 -30.76
C ASP A 526 27.60 -15.85 -30.74
N PHE A 527 28.77 -15.71 -30.07
CA PHE A 527 29.50 -14.47 -29.70
C PHE A 527 28.81 -13.62 -28.60
N SER A 528 29.19 -13.65 -27.32
CA SER A 528 30.50 -13.49 -26.64
C SER A 528 30.93 -12.03 -26.39
N SER A 529 31.61 -11.68 -25.30
CA SER A 529 31.84 -12.30 -23.98
C SER A 529 32.66 -11.30 -23.15
N PHE A 530 32.28 -10.93 -21.92
CA PHE A 530 33.26 -10.48 -20.91
C PHE A 530 32.82 -10.76 -19.47
N LEU A 531 33.80 -11.26 -18.71
CA LEU A 531 33.74 -11.76 -17.34
C LEU A 531 33.30 -10.67 -16.32
N ASP A 532 32.49 -10.94 -15.30
CA ASP A 532 32.75 -11.79 -14.12
C ASP A 532 33.81 -11.22 -13.16
N ARG A 533 33.41 -10.75 -11.96
CA ARG A 533 33.62 -11.55 -10.74
C ARG A 533 32.96 -11.02 -9.46
N ASN A 534 32.51 -11.98 -8.65
CA ASN A 534 32.20 -11.84 -7.22
C ASN A 534 33.47 -12.14 -6.38
N MET A 535 33.69 -11.38 -5.30
CA MET A 535 34.49 -11.79 -4.13
C MET A 535 34.10 -10.97 -2.89
N SER A 536 34.06 -11.62 -1.73
CA SER A 536 33.91 -11.01 -0.40
C SER A 536 35.02 -11.49 0.54
N GLN A 537 35.41 -10.64 1.51
CA GLN A 537 35.96 -10.94 2.86
C GLN A 537 36.76 -9.74 3.41
N GLY A 538 36.79 -9.57 4.74
CA GLY A 538 37.61 -8.59 5.47
C GLY A 538 36.92 -7.22 5.64
N SER A 539 36.56 -6.69 6.82
CA SER A 539 37.11 -6.70 8.19
C SER A 539 38.08 -5.55 8.50
N PHE A 540 37.55 -4.47 9.09
CA PHE A 540 38.25 -3.71 10.13
C PHE A 540 37.24 -3.12 11.14
N THR A 541 37.70 -2.84 12.36
CA THR A 541 36.88 -2.40 13.50
C THR A 541 37.60 -1.35 14.32
N GLU A 542 36.98 -0.19 14.50
CA GLU A 542 37.39 0.88 15.42
C GLU A 542 36.08 1.62 15.76
N ILE A 543 35.50 1.58 16.96
CA ILE A 543 36.02 1.74 18.33
C ILE A 543 36.55 3.16 18.56
N GLY A 544 35.61 4.05 18.87
CA GLY A 544 35.81 5.32 19.55
C GLY A 544 34.61 5.51 20.47
N VAL A 545 34.80 5.16 21.75
CA VAL A 545 33.78 5.14 22.80
C VAL A 545 34.12 6.17 23.89
N ASP A 546 33.23 6.29 24.86
CA ASP A 546 33.39 7.04 26.13
C ASP A 546 33.29 8.58 25.99
N ASP A 547 32.70 9.35 26.92
CA ASP A 547 32.07 8.94 28.18
C ASP A 547 30.93 9.88 28.67
N VAL A 548 29.97 9.26 29.38
CA VAL A 548 29.17 9.63 30.59
C VAL A 548 28.80 11.08 30.99
N ASP A 549 27.77 11.18 31.86
CA ASP A 549 27.04 12.32 32.49
C ASP A 549 25.79 12.77 31.72
N ASP A 550 24.53 12.60 32.16
CA ASP A 550 23.88 12.18 33.43
C ASP A 550 23.91 13.14 34.64
N ASP A 551 23.12 14.22 34.55
CA ASP A 551 22.44 14.93 35.66
C ASP A 551 21.27 15.69 34.98
N LEU A 552 19.98 15.61 35.35
CA LEU A 552 19.24 15.44 36.61
C LEU A 552 19.07 16.74 37.42
N TYR A 553 17.81 17.06 37.76
CA TYR A 553 17.32 18.33 38.33
C TYR A 553 17.53 19.59 37.45
N GLY A 554 16.70 20.65 37.54
CA GLY A 554 15.40 20.74 38.20
C GLY A 554 15.05 22.16 38.69
N HIS A 555 13.74 22.45 38.72
CA HIS A 555 13.09 23.56 39.45
C HIS A 555 13.32 25.02 38.97
N HIS A 556 12.21 25.75 38.86
CA HIS A 556 11.94 27.18 39.23
C HIS A 556 13.03 28.27 38.99
N TYR A 557 12.71 29.50 38.58
CA TYR A 557 11.58 30.33 39.02
C TYR A 557 11.09 31.31 37.95
N SER A 558 9.80 31.67 38.04
CA SER A 558 9.31 32.96 37.53
C SER A 558 9.92 34.11 38.33
N PHE A 559 10.43 35.15 37.65
CA PHE A 559 10.71 36.44 38.29
C PHE A 559 10.06 37.57 37.50
N ASN A 560 8.76 37.77 37.76
CA ASN A 560 8.01 38.90 37.25
C ASN A 560 8.15 40.06 38.25
N ASN A 561 8.78 41.17 37.85
CA ASN A 561 9.03 42.31 38.74
C ASN A 561 8.91 43.65 38.00
N SER A 562 7.66 44.09 37.78
CA SER A 562 7.31 45.41 37.28
C SER A 562 6.73 46.26 38.41
N GLN A 563 7.51 47.24 38.89
CA GLN A 563 7.09 48.21 39.92
C GLN A 563 7.65 49.60 39.62
N GLY A 564 6.79 50.63 39.74
CA GLY A 564 7.09 52.04 39.40
C GLY A 564 6.75 52.36 37.94
N ASN A 565 5.90 53.34 37.61
CA ASN A 565 5.90 54.78 37.98
C ASN A 565 7.24 55.45 37.61
N LEU A 566 7.29 56.49 36.78
CA LEU A 566 6.64 57.79 36.99
C LEU A 566 6.19 58.51 35.68
N PRO A 567 5.38 59.60 35.77
CA PRO A 567 4.80 60.28 34.61
C PRO A 567 5.34 61.71 34.34
N GLY A 568 4.90 62.29 33.23
CA GLY A 568 4.54 63.73 33.17
C GLY A 568 5.63 64.72 32.78
N ASN A 569 5.53 65.30 31.58
CA ASN A 569 6.36 66.42 31.13
C ASN A 569 5.49 67.64 30.74
N ARG A 570 5.37 68.63 31.63
CA ARG A 570 4.76 69.95 31.36
C ARG A 570 5.34 71.03 32.26
N SER A 571 6.00 72.03 31.67
CA SER A 571 6.06 73.41 32.17
C SER A 571 6.68 74.32 31.11
N ASN A 572 6.17 75.56 30.99
CA ASN A 572 6.67 76.55 30.03
C ASN A 572 6.30 77.97 30.50
N SER A 573 7.22 78.69 31.14
CA SER A 573 7.20 80.15 31.36
C SER A 573 8.41 80.60 32.20
N ILE A 574 9.13 81.65 31.75
CA ILE A 574 9.41 82.90 32.48
C ILE A 574 10.43 83.74 31.67
N VAL A 575 10.37 85.07 31.83
CA VAL A 575 11.15 86.07 31.08
C VAL A 575 12.08 86.86 32.01
N GLY A 576 13.32 87.10 31.56
CA GLY A 576 14.08 88.32 31.90
C GLY A 576 15.36 88.19 32.73
N GLY A 577 16.40 88.94 32.34
CA GLY A 577 17.33 89.58 33.29
C GLY A 577 18.75 89.01 33.48
N VAL A 578 19.69 89.40 32.60
CA VAL A 578 21.14 89.64 32.86
C VAL A 578 22.05 88.47 33.38
N PRO A 579 23.21 88.19 32.75
CA PRO A 579 24.22 87.21 33.22
C PRO A 579 25.30 87.88 34.12
N PRO A 580 26.03 87.15 35.01
CA PRO A 580 27.23 86.42 34.56
C PRO A 580 27.64 85.14 35.35
N THR A 581 28.36 84.24 34.66
CA THR A 581 29.50 83.38 35.08
C THR A 581 29.56 82.13 34.19
N SER A 582 30.73 81.77 33.66
CA SER A 582 30.79 80.98 32.41
C SER A 582 31.93 79.96 32.30
N LEU A 583 32.01 78.98 33.23
CA LEU A 583 32.85 77.79 33.04
C LEU A 583 32.13 76.43 33.22
N GLN A 584 31.11 76.30 34.07
CA GLN A 584 30.32 75.04 34.15
C GLN A 584 29.22 74.95 33.08
N ASN A 585 28.76 76.09 32.55
CA ASN A 585 27.62 76.15 31.64
C ASN A 585 27.86 75.44 30.29
N ASN A 586 29.09 75.34 29.79
CA ASN A 586 29.37 74.67 28.52
C ASN A 586 29.13 73.16 28.61
N ASN A 587 29.51 72.52 29.72
CA ASN A 587 29.23 71.10 29.95
C ASN A 587 27.72 70.88 30.20
N ILE A 588 27.05 71.76 30.95
CA ILE A 588 25.60 71.66 31.16
C ILE A 588 24.82 71.85 29.85
N GLN A 589 25.25 72.77 28.99
CA GLN A 589 24.66 72.96 27.65
C GLN A 589 24.96 71.77 26.72
N LEU A 590 26.16 71.20 26.76
CA LEU A 590 26.48 70.01 25.98
C LEU A 590 25.70 68.78 26.46
N VAL A 591 25.57 68.58 27.77
CA VAL A 591 24.73 67.52 28.37
C VAL A 591 23.26 67.75 28.02
N ASN A 592 22.72 68.95 28.17
CA ASN A 592 21.33 69.24 27.77
C ASN A 592 21.12 69.03 26.27
N LYS A 593 22.09 69.39 25.42
CA LYS A 593 22.04 69.09 23.98
C LYS A 593 22.08 67.59 23.74
N MET A 594 22.99 66.85 24.36
CA MET A 594 23.07 65.39 24.26
C MET A 594 21.80 64.70 24.75
N SER A 595 21.24 65.10 25.90
CA SER A 595 19.96 64.62 26.42
C SER A 595 18.78 64.98 25.52
N SER A 596 18.81 66.13 24.83
CA SER A 596 17.81 66.47 23.81
C SER A 596 17.91 65.58 22.56
N THR A 597 19.14 65.25 22.11
CA THR A 597 19.34 64.28 21.02
C THR A 597 19.06 62.84 21.45
N ILE A 598 19.31 62.47 22.71
CA ILE A 598 18.95 61.16 23.25
C ILE A 598 17.43 61.04 23.29
N ARG A 599 16.70 62.00 23.88
CA ARG A 599 15.23 62.02 23.84
C ARG A 599 14.67 62.04 22.43
N ARG A 600 15.31 62.75 21.50
CA ARG A 600 14.93 62.73 20.09
C ARG A 600 15.13 61.35 19.47
N LEU A 601 16.27 60.70 19.71
CA LEU A 601 16.56 59.35 19.21
C LEU A 601 15.70 58.27 19.89
N GLU A 602 15.31 58.46 21.15
CA GLU A 602 14.34 57.62 21.87
C GLU A 602 12.93 57.77 21.27
N ILE A 603 12.53 59.00 20.91
CA ILE A 603 11.29 59.25 20.18
C ILE A 603 11.37 58.65 18.76
N GLU A 604 12.44 58.90 18.00
CA GLU A 604 12.63 58.36 16.65
C GLU A 604 12.69 56.82 16.64
N LEU A 605 13.29 56.20 17.66
CA LEU A 605 13.32 54.74 17.85
C LEU A 605 11.93 54.20 18.22
N ASN A 606 11.18 54.88 19.08
CA ASN A 606 9.80 54.49 19.40
C ASN A 606 8.89 54.66 18.18
N THR A 607 8.95 55.76 17.43
CA THR A 607 8.16 55.90 16.20
C THR A 607 8.54 54.87 15.15
N LEU A 608 9.83 54.54 14.97
CA LEU A 608 10.27 53.45 14.10
C LEU A 608 9.77 52.07 14.58
N LYS A 609 9.63 51.86 15.89
CA LYS A 609 9.09 50.63 16.47
C LYS A 609 7.57 50.53 16.29
N ASP A 610 6.86 51.64 16.48
CA ASP A 610 5.40 51.73 16.31
C ASP A 610 5.04 51.61 14.81
N GLU A 611 5.81 52.25 13.92
CA GLU A 611 5.75 52.05 12.47
C GLU A 611 6.06 50.60 12.09
N TYR A 612 7.05 49.95 12.71
CA TYR A 612 7.33 48.53 12.47
C TYR A 612 6.19 47.62 12.94
N SER A 613 5.57 47.88 14.10
CA SER A 613 4.39 47.15 14.58
C SER A 613 3.25 47.28 13.58
N LYS A 614 2.93 48.52 13.19
CA LYS A 614 1.88 48.84 12.22
C LYS A 614 2.14 48.19 10.84
N MET A 615 3.38 48.19 10.36
CA MET A 615 3.77 47.49 9.13
C MET A 615 3.68 45.96 9.26
N SER A 616 3.89 45.40 10.45
CA SER A 616 3.67 43.96 10.70
C SER A 616 2.17 43.63 10.72
N GLU A 617 1.35 44.44 11.39
CA GLU A 617 -0.11 44.31 11.42
C GLU A 617 -0.72 44.46 10.00
N GLU A 618 -0.23 45.41 9.20
CA GLU A 618 -0.60 45.56 7.78
C GLU A 618 -0.14 44.37 6.92
N LYS A 619 1.06 43.84 7.15
CA LYS A 619 1.54 42.63 6.47
C LYS A 619 0.66 41.43 6.81
N ASP A 620 0.31 41.24 8.08
CA ASP A 620 -0.44 40.08 8.56
C ASP A 620 -1.92 40.15 8.13
N THR A 621 -2.51 41.35 8.05
CA THR A 621 -3.84 41.55 7.43
C THR A 621 -3.83 41.29 5.92
N VAL A 622 -2.83 41.76 5.17
CA VAL A 622 -2.69 41.44 3.73
C VAL A 622 -2.43 39.95 3.50
N GLU A 623 -1.70 39.26 4.39
CA GLU A 623 -1.52 37.81 4.32
C GLU A 623 -2.84 37.06 4.56
N GLN A 624 -3.69 37.55 5.49
CA GLN A 624 -5.04 37.02 5.69
C GLN A 624 -5.96 37.27 4.48
N GLU A 625 -5.99 38.50 3.93
CA GLU A 625 -6.78 38.83 2.73
C GLU A 625 -6.33 38.01 1.51
N TYR A 626 -5.03 37.74 1.37
CA TYR A 626 -4.49 36.88 0.31
C TYR A 626 -4.93 35.42 0.49
N LEU A 627 -4.93 34.89 1.72
CA LEU A 627 -5.43 33.54 2.03
C LEU A 627 -6.94 33.41 1.81
N GLU A 628 -7.73 34.46 2.07
CA GLU A 628 -9.16 34.52 1.76
C GLU A 628 -9.40 34.60 0.24
N THR A 629 -8.62 35.42 -0.47
CA THR A 629 -8.63 35.51 -1.93
C THR A 629 -8.29 34.18 -2.60
N LEU A 630 -7.33 33.42 -2.06
CA LEU A 630 -6.99 32.08 -2.54
C LEU A 630 -8.16 31.09 -2.36
N LYS A 631 -8.83 31.09 -1.19
CA LYS A 631 -10.00 30.23 -0.94
C LYS A 631 -11.15 30.54 -1.91
N LEU A 632 -11.45 31.83 -2.11
CA LEU A 632 -12.42 32.29 -3.10
C LEU A 632 -12.02 31.88 -4.52
N ASN A 633 -10.73 31.91 -4.86
CA ASN A 633 -10.25 31.48 -6.17
C ASN A 633 -10.42 29.96 -6.38
N ASP A 634 -10.17 29.14 -5.36
CA ASP A 634 -10.38 27.68 -5.42
C ASP A 634 -11.87 27.30 -5.40
N GLU A 635 -12.72 28.04 -4.70
CA GLU A 635 -14.18 27.91 -4.80
C GLU A 635 -14.68 28.24 -6.22
N VAL A 636 -14.18 29.33 -6.82
CA VAL A 636 -14.47 29.68 -8.22
C VAL A 636 -13.99 28.59 -9.19
N LYS A 637 -12.81 27.98 -8.98
CA LYS A 637 -12.37 26.82 -9.78
C LYS A 637 -13.31 25.62 -9.63
N SER A 638 -13.79 25.34 -8.40
CA SER A 638 -14.73 24.25 -8.12
C SER A 638 -16.08 24.49 -8.82
N LEU A 639 -16.62 25.70 -8.73
CA LEU A 639 -17.84 26.10 -9.41
C LEU A 639 -17.69 26.08 -10.94
N GLN A 640 -16.55 26.52 -11.48
CA GLN A 640 -16.26 26.44 -12.91
C GLN A 640 -16.23 24.97 -13.40
N SER A 641 -15.58 24.08 -12.65
CA SER A 641 -15.56 22.63 -12.94
C SER A 641 -16.97 22.02 -12.93
N GLN A 642 -17.83 22.42 -11.98
CA GLN A 642 -19.23 22.01 -11.94
C GLN A 642 -20.03 22.57 -13.12
N ILE A 643 -19.80 23.82 -13.52
CA ILE A 643 -20.42 24.46 -14.69
C ILE A 643 -20.00 23.73 -15.97
N ASP A 644 -18.73 23.38 -16.14
CA ASP A 644 -18.22 22.69 -17.32
C ASP A 644 -18.74 21.24 -17.40
N GLY A 645 -18.84 20.55 -16.26
CA GLY A 645 -19.52 19.25 -16.17
C GLY A 645 -21.01 19.34 -16.51
N LEU A 646 -21.72 20.34 -15.99
CA LEU A 646 -23.13 20.57 -16.34
C LEU A 646 -23.29 20.88 -17.84
N ASN A 647 -22.44 21.74 -18.41
CA ASN A 647 -22.40 22.06 -19.83
C ASN A 647 -22.17 20.80 -20.70
N GLN A 648 -21.32 19.87 -20.26
CA GLN A 648 -21.18 18.58 -20.93
C GLN A 648 -22.48 17.76 -20.86
N THR A 649 -23.12 17.64 -19.68
CA THR A 649 -24.39 16.90 -19.58
C THR A 649 -25.55 17.54 -20.37
N ILE A 650 -25.49 18.85 -20.61
CA ILE A 650 -26.43 19.57 -21.48
C ILE A 650 -26.17 19.20 -22.95
N LYS A 651 -24.92 19.29 -23.45
CA LYS A 651 -24.55 18.85 -24.81
C LYS A 651 -24.87 17.37 -25.06
N GLU A 652 -24.67 16.53 -24.05
CA GLU A 652 -25.04 15.12 -24.09
C GLU A 652 -26.54 14.87 -24.11
N LYS A 653 -27.38 15.81 -23.65
CA LYS A 653 -28.84 15.75 -23.80
C LYS A 653 -29.27 16.31 -25.14
N GLU A 654 -28.67 17.41 -25.57
CA GLU A 654 -28.93 18.07 -26.86
C GLU A 654 -28.64 17.14 -28.05
N THR A 655 -27.55 16.37 -28.00
CA THR A 655 -27.25 15.34 -29.01
C THR A 655 -28.22 14.14 -28.96
N LYS A 656 -28.69 13.74 -27.77
CA LYS A 656 -29.72 12.69 -27.59
C LYS A 656 -31.10 13.18 -28.06
N GLU A 657 -31.41 14.47 -27.90
CA GLU A 657 -32.63 15.10 -28.40
C GLU A 657 -32.58 15.23 -29.93
N GLN A 658 -31.47 15.72 -30.49
CA GLN A 658 -31.27 15.83 -31.95
C GLN A 658 -31.39 14.47 -32.64
N THR A 659 -30.72 13.43 -32.13
CA THR A 659 -30.84 12.06 -32.69
C THR A 659 -32.23 11.46 -32.47
N MET A 660 -32.94 11.79 -31.39
CA MET A 660 -34.34 11.38 -31.22
C MET A 660 -35.27 12.12 -32.20
N LEU A 661 -35.04 13.40 -32.48
CA LEU A 661 -35.78 14.18 -33.48
C LEU A 661 -35.54 13.64 -34.89
N GLU A 662 -34.31 13.25 -35.22
CA GLU A 662 -33.93 12.60 -36.48
C GLU A 662 -34.64 11.24 -36.63
N LEU A 663 -34.59 10.37 -35.62
CA LEU A 663 -35.33 9.10 -35.58
C LEU A 663 -36.88 9.25 -35.60
N ILE A 664 -37.41 10.41 -35.18
CA ILE A 664 -38.84 10.76 -35.32
C ILE A 664 -39.13 11.25 -36.74
N GLY A 665 -38.19 11.98 -37.36
CA GLY A 665 -38.22 12.38 -38.76
C GLY A 665 -38.28 11.18 -39.70
N GLU A 666 -37.31 10.27 -39.62
CA GLU A 666 -37.26 9.02 -40.40
C GLU A 666 -38.57 8.21 -40.30
N LYS A 667 -39.11 8.09 -39.08
CA LYS A 667 -40.39 7.38 -38.84
C LYS A 667 -41.59 8.13 -39.40
N SER A 668 -41.57 9.46 -39.41
CA SER A 668 -42.62 10.25 -40.04
C SER A 668 -42.57 10.15 -41.57
N GLU A 669 -41.37 10.08 -42.16
CA GLU A 669 -41.17 9.85 -43.59
C GLU A 669 -41.64 8.45 -43.99
N GLN A 670 -41.18 7.40 -43.30
CA GLN A 670 -41.65 6.02 -43.52
C GLN A 670 -43.17 5.86 -43.35
N VAL A 671 -43.80 6.59 -42.43
CA VAL A 671 -45.27 6.58 -42.28
C VAL A 671 -45.98 7.26 -43.46
N GLU A 672 -45.36 8.26 -44.09
CA GLU A 672 -45.93 8.92 -45.28
C GLU A 672 -45.65 8.13 -46.58
N GLU A 673 -44.50 7.46 -46.70
CA GLU A 673 -44.24 6.45 -47.74
C GLU A 673 -45.29 5.33 -47.69
N LEU A 674 -45.50 4.72 -46.52
CA LEU A 674 -46.51 3.68 -46.33
C LEU A 674 -47.95 4.18 -46.54
N ARG A 675 -48.21 5.48 -46.41
CA ARG A 675 -49.50 6.09 -46.79
C ARG A 675 -49.62 6.23 -48.31
N ALA A 676 -48.56 6.61 -49.01
CA ALA A 676 -48.52 6.65 -50.47
C ALA A 676 -48.74 5.24 -51.06
N ASP A 677 -48.00 4.23 -50.58
CA ASP A 677 -48.20 2.81 -50.95
C ASP A 677 -49.67 2.36 -50.77
N VAL A 678 -50.30 2.78 -49.67
CA VAL A 678 -51.70 2.47 -49.35
C VAL A 678 -52.70 3.28 -50.18
N VAL A 679 -52.31 4.42 -50.76
CA VAL A 679 -53.12 5.16 -51.75
C VAL A 679 -52.98 4.49 -53.12
N ASP A 680 -51.77 4.16 -53.55
CA ASP A 680 -51.49 3.51 -54.82
C ASP A 680 -52.12 2.11 -54.90
N LEU A 681 -52.08 1.32 -53.82
CA LEU A 681 -52.82 0.05 -53.70
C LEU A 681 -54.34 0.25 -53.84
N LYS A 682 -54.91 1.33 -53.27
CA LYS A 682 -56.34 1.62 -53.43
C LYS A 682 -56.67 2.06 -54.86
N GLU A 683 -55.78 2.77 -55.54
CA GLU A 683 -55.95 3.14 -56.95
C GLU A 683 -55.83 1.93 -57.88
N LEU A 684 -54.84 1.06 -57.66
CA LEU A 684 -54.70 -0.22 -58.37
C LEU A 684 -55.95 -1.10 -58.19
N MET A 685 -56.47 -1.23 -56.95
CA MET A 685 -57.71 -1.96 -56.69
C MET A 685 -58.93 -1.33 -57.37
N LYS A 686 -59.07 0.00 -57.37
CA LYS A 686 -60.12 0.69 -58.12
C LYS A 686 -60.02 0.41 -59.63
N LEU A 687 -58.81 0.48 -60.19
CA LEU A 687 -58.55 0.21 -61.60
C LEU A 687 -58.92 -1.24 -61.96
N GLN A 688 -58.54 -2.22 -61.14
CA GLN A 688 -58.87 -3.63 -61.34
C GLN A 688 -60.39 -3.87 -61.24
N VAL A 689 -61.07 -3.23 -60.28
CA VAL A 689 -62.54 -3.30 -60.16
C VAL A 689 -63.23 -2.67 -61.37
N GLN A 690 -62.75 -1.51 -61.84
CA GLN A 690 -63.26 -0.86 -63.05
C GLN A 690 -63.10 -1.77 -64.27
N GLN A 691 -61.92 -2.36 -64.47
CA GLN A 691 -61.68 -3.32 -65.57
C GLN A 691 -62.61 -4.54 -65.49
N MET A 692 -62.89 -5.07 -64.30
CA MET A 692 -63.86 -6.17 -64.13
C MET A 692 -65.29 -5.73 -64.46
N VAL A 693 -65.71 -4.51 -64.08
CA VAL A 693 -67.01 -3.94 -64.43
C VAL A 693 -67.12 -3.72 -65.94
N ASP A 694 -66.08 -3.19 -66.58
CA ASP A 694 -66.03 -2.95 -68.02
C ASP A 694 -66.09 -4.27 -68.80
N MET A 695 -65.40 -5.32 -68.35
CA MET A 695 -65.53 -6.66 -68.93
C MET A 695 -66.94 -7.24 -68.76
N GLN A 696 -67.59 -7.05 -67.60
CA GLN A 696 -68.98 -7.49 -67.41
C GLN A 696 -69.95 -6.74 -68.32
N GLN A 697 -69.76 -5.42 -68.53
CA GLN A 697 -70.55 -4.66 -69.50
C GLN A 697 -70.32 -5.15 -70.94
N GLN A 698 -69.08 -5.46 -71.33
CA GLN A 698 -68.78 -6.05 -72.64
C GLN A 698 -69.35 -7.48 -72.82
N GLN A 699 -69.54 -8.24 -71.75
CA GLN A 699 -70.23 -9.54 -71.78
C GLN A 699 -71.75 -9.38 -71.88
N LEU A 700 -72.33 -8.34 -71.27
CA LEU A 700 -73.76 -8.00 -71.35
C LEU A 700 -74.18 -7.33 -72.68
N GLN A 701 -73.22 -6.95 -73.53
CA GLN A 701 -73.44 -6.38 -74.87
C GLN A 701 -73.28 -7.43 -75.99
N LYS A 702 -73.20 -8.72 -75.66
CA LYS A 702 -73.06 -9.85 -76.61
C LYS A 702 -74.19 -10.86 -76.44
#